data_AF-A0AAV1GKI1-F1
#
_entry.id   AF-A0AAV1GKI1-F1
#
_cell.length_a   1.000
_cell.length_b   1.000
_cell.length_c   1.000
_cell.angle_alpha   90.00
_cell.angle_beta   90.00
_cell.angle_gamma   90.00
#
_symmetry.space_group_name_H-M   'P 1'
#
loop_
_entity.id
_entity.type
_entity.pdbx_description
1 polymer ?
#
loop_
_entity_poly.entity_id
_entity_poly.type
_entity_poly.pdbx_seq_one_letter_code
_entity_poly.pdbx_strand_id
1 'polypeptide(L)'
;MFEHCFSPSTTPDEGSLKDFNSDGDLVQKENPVRSTAPPPHESYEYPNLPITKNRQELVSLVENNSVVIVKGATGSGKTTQLPQYILDHYNEKNAPCNIVVTQPHKIGARNVAQWIAKQRKCTLGSLVGYQIALEKIASEHTRLIYMTTGVLLQKLVSAKCLTMFTHIFVDEVHEHTEEMDLLLLVLRKLLDFNSRFVKIILMSATVDCRDFAEYFGSPIRGWIMPAAVFEVEGVPYTIEEFYLEDLYKMFPHRVKEDAITDKQAVQHHPGDLSISVEMYNLAVRLVQSLDEMEGKDFRTAEQGGSMTSSERGSVLIFLPGLAEISSMQEALATLVHRRLLVYRLHSTVPPEEQNGVFLPPVPGYRKVILSTNIAESTVTVPDVKYVVDFCLVRQMVCDPDTNYQSLRLTWASKTNCNQRKGRAGRVSKGYCYRLVTKEFWRKEIPEYMIPQMLLAPLATVVLKVKLLDMGDPRCLLSTALSPPSLGNVEKTVLQLIEMGALSARSDEKGHIEDGNLTFLGRVQAHLPVDLYLGKLIVLGHAFGCLDECLIIAASHSVRSFFVTSFMQQLAGNRSKLAFARGTSSDSLLCLNAFRAWQSAKKEGKFRHPKDQMDWGKENFIHIKRIREVEELYEELKKRVSQFNMHVQENTQPLDYTSTHRLKFILQVVMAGALYPNYFVQGEIDDRLASRDMCGSNARTTVMLRKLPPYSFLYYKQLQSLFRQCGQVKTISFECSRAYVEFQRTSRDSGVLPEVSLALLMGMQRPGMELRIHPIEQIETFARSCDNTDLKCAWVKVDVQSQTASLVNSILLPEKLPPHPVFPVNVTEVFEVGKFWGFMADEASLQKQRSLTGEINRRTLHPVTVSLYPNLLCLAHYSEDESLGSYYRAKILHIGGNKVEVFFLDFGDTEVVDLSSLREIPSDLLNHPFQAQEFKVAEMRPSAQSIILGNQWSSSARSRFYSLVSGQTLLVKLYSILHDVMHVQLLINTETTDTTVLDIMVEEGHAVKAEESFDSEMDHERLMNVYSQMERGTYTPNYAGSSWMERMKKEQELIDRLLDHFSESPRACFGPKLHLHGPSSPNKIFFHCLGKTTLHG
;
A
#
# COMPACT_ATOMS: atom_id res chain seq x y z
N MET A 1 -0.87 39.87 45.31
CA MET A 1 -1.62 39.74 46.57
C MET A 1 -2.23 38.36 46.63
N PHE A 2 -2.03 37.70 47.76
CA PHE A 2 -2.55 36.41 48.22
C PHE A 2 -1.78 35.12 47.89
N GLU A 3 -1.16 34.63 48.96
CA GLU A 3 -0.49 33.36 49.23
C GLU A 3 -1.47 32.22 49.60
N HIS A 4 -0.88 31.03 49.77
CA HIS A 4 -1.28 29.89 50.63
C HIS A 4 -2.31 28.87 50.10
N CYS A 5 -1.87 27.61 49.87
CA CYS A 5 -1.91 26.54 50.88
C CYS A 5 -1.46 25.17 50.30
N PHE A 6 -0.46 24.56 50.93
CA PHE A 6 -0.09 23.14 50.84
C PHE A 6 -0.92 22.33 51.84
N SER A 7 -1.38 21.13 51.45
CA SER A 7 -1.54 19.98 52.36
C SER A 7 -1.58 18.66 51.55
N PRO A 8 -0.88 17.59 51.98
CA PRO A 8 -0.95 16.27 51.35
C PRO A 8 -1.82 15.31 52.19
N SER A 9 -2.69 14.55 51.55
CA SER A 9 -3.52 13.52 52.18
C SER A 9 -3.11 12.10 51.72
N THR A 10 -2.60 11.33 52.67
CA THR A 10 -2.90 9.91 52.97
C THR A 10 -2.87 8.86 51.86
N THR A 11 -1.88 7.98 51.96
CA THR A 11 -1.78 6.62 51.40
C THR A 11 -2.81 5.65 52.01
N PRO A 12 -3.27 4.64 51.25
CA PRO A 12 -3.75 3.40 51.85
C PRO A 12 -2.94 2.16 51.45
N ASP A 13 -2.87 1.26 52.44
CA ASP A 13 -2.20 -0.02 52.62
C ASP A 13 -2.16 -1.04 51.47
N GLU A 14 -1.03 -1.77 51.48
CA GLU A 14 -0.76 -3.01 50.77
C GLU A 14 -1.50 -4.20 51.42
N GLY A 15 -2.27 -4.94 50.62
CA GLY A 15 -2.87 -6.22 50.99
C GLY A 15 -2.18 -7.38 50.29
N SER A 16 -1.50 -8.21 51.08
CA SER A 16 -0.83 -9.46 50.70
C SER A 16 -1.78 -10.52 50.12
N LEU A 17 -1.39 -11.23 49.07
CA LEU A 17 -1.99 -12.52 48.69
C LEU A 17 -0.94 -13.50 48.18
N LYS A 18 -1.14 -14.75 48.62
CA LYS A 18 -0.20 -15.86 48.77
C LYS A 18 0.15 -16.59 47.47
N ASP A 19 1.35 -17.16 47.49
CA ASP A 19 1.91 -18.13 46.55
C ASP A 19 1.05 -19.37 46.33
N PHE A 20 0.98 -19.82 45.08
CA PHE A 20 0.82 -21.23 44.69
C PHE A 20 1.72 -21.52 43.49
N ASN A 21 2.70 -22.41 43.71
CA ASN A 21 3.59 -22.99 42.70
C ASN A 21 3.09 -24.40 42.34
N SER A 22 3.08 -24.75 41.05
CA SER A 22 3.51 -26.08 40.54
C SER A 22 3.51 -26.12 39.00
N ASP A 23 4.69 -26.41 38.44
CA ASP A 23 5.05 -27.19 37.23
C ASP A 23 4.34 -26.90 35.89
N GLY A 24 4.99 -26.73 34.73
CA GLY A 24 6.37 -26.84 34.29
C GLY A 24 6.33 -27.12 32.78
N ASP A 25 6.81 -26.20 31.92
CA ASP A 25 7.24 -26.52 30.54
C ASP A 25 8.00 -25.35 29.88
N LEU A 26 9.09 -25.72 29.20
CA LEU A 26 10.18 -24.88 28.71
C LEU A 26 9.85 -24.19 27.39
N VAL A 27 9.57 -22.87 27.43
CA VAL A 27 9.72 -21.95 26.29
C VAL A 27 10.32 -20.64 26.81
N GLN A 28 11.47 -20.25 26.25
CA GLN A 28 12.25 -19.08 26.66
C GLN A 28 11.43 -17.78 26.55
N LYS A 29 10.87 -17.33 27.68
CA LYS A 29 10.42 -15.95 27.89
C LYS A 29 11.62 -15.10 28.31
N GLU A 30 11.84 -13.99 27.63
CA GLU A 30 12.75 -12.94 28.09
C GLU A 30 12.26 -12.41 29.44
N ASN A 31 13.06 -12.62 30.49
CA ASN A 31 12.77 -12.14 31.84
C ASN A 31 12.87 -10.61 31.91
N PRO A 32 12.02 -9.92 32.71
CA PRO A 32 12.29 -8.54 33.09
C PRO A 32 13.62 -8.47 33.84
N VAL A 33 14.46 -7.51 33.43
CA VAL A 33 15.82 -7.30 33.93
C VAL A 33 15.81 -7.18 35.45
N ARG A 34 16.24 -8.22 36.17
CA ARG A 34 16.57 -8.13 37.59
C ARG A 34 17.80 -7.24 37.73
N SER A 35 17.69 -6.22 38.59
CA SER A 35 18.76 -5.33 39.02
C SER A 35 19.96 -6.11 39.55
N THR A 36 20.95 -6.35 38.70
CA THR A 36 22.28 -6.83 39.10
C THR A 36 23.22 -5.63 39.10
N ALA A 37 23.85 -5.35 40.25
CA ALA A 37 24.92 -4.38 40.37
C ALA A 37 26.03 -4.68 39.33
N PRO A 38 26.69 -3.64 38.78
CA PRO A 38 27.76 -3.85 37.79
C PRO A 38 28.90 -4.69 38.38
N PRO A 39 29.51 -5.59 37.59
CA PRO A 39 30.62 -6.42 38.05
C PRO A 39 31.84 -5.56 38.44
N PRO A 40 32.66 -5.99 39.41
CA PRO A 40 33.89 -5.29 39.78
C PRO A 40 34.89 -5.31 38.61
N HIS A 41 35.59 -4.18 38.45
CA HIS A 41 36.54 -3.93 37.35
C HIS A 41 37.74 -4.90 37.37
N GLU A 42 37.68 -5.95 36.57
CA GLU A 42 38.88 -6.47 35.90
C GLU A 42 39.27 -5.47 34.81
N SER A 43 40.58 -5.20 34.64
CA SER A 43 41.10 -4.26 33.64
C SER A 43 40.65 -4.68 32.23
N TYR A 44 39.71 -3.92 31.65
CA TYR A 44 39.26 -4.15 30.27
C TYR A 44 40.43 -3.88 29.31
N GLU A 45 40.85 -4.91 28.58
CA GLU A 45 41.90 -4.79 27.58
C GLU A 45 41.30 -4.30 26.26
N TYR A 46 41.76 -3.12 25.80
CA TYR A 46 41.26 -2.53 24.56
C TYR A 46 41.79 -3.25 23.33
N PRO A 47 40.95 -3.45 22.28
CA PRO A 47 41.39 -4.02 21.03
C PRO A 47 42.42 -3.11 20.35
N ASN A 48 43.42 -3.71 19.68
CA ASN A 48 44.43 -2.96 18.94
C ASN A 48 43.84 -2.34 17.66
N LEU A 49 43.22 -1.17 17.81
CA LEU A 49 42.66 -0.36 16.72
C LEU A 49 43.49 0.92 16.50
N PRO A 50 43.42 1.54 15.31
CA PRO A 50 44.15 2.78 15.00
C PRO A 50 44.05 3.86 16.08
N ILE A 51 42.84 4.10 16.61
CA ILE A 51 42.59 5.11 17.65
C ILE A 51 43.26 4.82 19.01
N THR A 52 43.67 3.57 19.26
CA THR A 52 44.21 3.12 20.56
C THR A 52 45.56 3.74 20.86
N LYS A 53 46.38 3.99 19.83
CA LYS A 53 47.71 4.60 19.97
C LYS A 53 47.66 6.00 20.57
N ASN A 54 46.59 6.74 20.31
CA ASN A 54 46.41 8.12 20.75
C ASN A 54 45.42 8.27 21.91
N ARG A 55 45.14 7.19 22.67
CA ARG A 55 44.16 7.21 23.77
C ARG A 55 44.41 8.34 24.77
N GLN A 56 45.63 8.46 25.31
CA GLN A 56 45.98 9.45 26.34
C GLN A 56 45.82 10.88 25.83
N GLU A 57 46.25 11.13 24.60
CA GLU A 57 46.20 12.42 23.93
C GLU A 57 44.75 12.85 23.66
N LEU A 58 43.92 11.94 23.12
CA LEU A 58 42.50 12.17 22.88
C LEU A 58 41.72 12.50 24.16
N VAL A 59 41.95 11.73 25.24
CA VAL A 59 41.31 11.97 26.54
C VAL A 59 41.71 13.35 27.08
N SER A 60 43.00 13.69 27.00
CA SER A 60 43.51 15.00 27.43
C SER A 60 42.93 16.14 26.60
N LEU A 61 42.75 15.94 25.29
CA LEU A 61 42.17 16.93 24.39
C LEU A 61 40.70 17.21 24.73
N VAL A 62 39.91 16.16 25.01
CA VAL A 62 38.50 16.28 25.43
C VAL A 62 38.37 16.93 26.80
N GLU A 63 39.28 16.65 27.74
CA GLU A 63 39.28 17.28 29.06
C GLU A 63 39.52 18.80 28.97
N ASN A 64 40.44 19.22 28.09
CA ASN A 64 40.86 20.62 27.99
C ASN A 64 40.00 21.50 27.07
N ASN A 65 39.14 20.93 26.22
CA ASN A 65 38.32 21.69 25.27
C ASN A 65 36.82 21.44 25.52
N SER A 66 35.96 22.43 25.25
CA SER A 66 34.50 22.23 25.32
C SER A 66 33.96 21.46 24.11
N VAL A 67 34.60 21.64 22.95
CA VAL A 67 34.26 20.96 21.70
C VAL A 67 35.53 20.37 21.09
N VAL A 68 35.49 19.09 20.71
CA VAL A 68 36.56 18.40 19.99
C VAL A 68 35.98 17.70 18.76
N ILE A 69 36.69 17.78 17.64
CA ILE A 69 36.34 17.09 16.40
C ILE A 69 37.33 15.96 16.19
N VAL A 70 36.85 14.73 16.06
CA VAL A 70 37.67 13.54 15.82
C VAL A 70 37.42 13.03 14.41
N LYS A 71 38.44 13.20 13.58
CA LYS A 71 38.48 12.77 12.19
C LYS A 71 39.16 11.40 12.10
N GLY A 72 38.60 10.49 11.31
CA GLY A 72 39.31 9.25 10.95
C GLY A 72 38.46 8.33 10.10
N ALA A 73 39.09 7.48 9.29
CA ALA A 73 38.37 6.58 8.38
C ALA A 73 37.41 5.60 9.10
N THR A 74 36.46 5.01 8.37
CA THR A 74 35.62 3.93 8.91
C THR A 74 36.50 2.76 9.35
N GLY A 75 36.24 2.20 10.54
CA GLY A 75 37.05 1.13 11.12
C GLY A 75 38.19 1.61 12.04
N SER A 76 38.43 2.92 12.16
CA SER A 76 39.46 3.45 13.06
C SER A 76 39.17 3.28 14.56
N GLY A 77 37.90 3.02 14.93
CA GLY A 77 37.47 2.79 16.31
C GLY A 77 36.84 3.99 17.01
N LYS A 78 36.57 5.12 16.31
CA LYS A 78 35.97 6.34 16.89
C LYS A 78 34.68 6.08 17.67
N THR A 79 33.66 5.55 16.99
CA THR A 79 32.33 5.27 17.52
C THR A 79 32.31 4.32 18.70
N THR A 80 33.26 3.37 18.71
CA THR A 80 33.25 2.25 19.66
C THR A 80 34.19 2.46 20.85
N GLN A 81 35.42 2.94 20.63
CA GLN A 81 36.43 2.98 21.67
C GLN A 81 36.52 4.34 22.37
N LEU A 82 36.34 5.46 21.66
CA LEU A 82 36.50 6.77 22.28
C LEU A 82 35.53 7.05 23.44
N PRO A 83 34.23 6.73 23.34
CA PRO A 83 33.31 6.86 24.49
C PRO A 83 33.73 6.00 25.69
N GLN A 84 34.31 4.81 25.41
CA GLN A 84 34.82 3.91 26.44
C GLN A 84 36.05 4.49 27.15
N TYR A 85 36.98 5.10 26.40
CA TYR A 85 38.16 5.76 26.99
C TYR A 85 37.77 6.88 27.95
N ILE A 86 36.78 7.70 27.58
CA ILE A 86 36.27 8.78 28.43
C ILE A 86 35.53 8.20 29.65
N LEU A 87 34.69 7.19 29.45
CA LEU A 87 33.98 6.54 30.56
C LEU A 87 34.95 6.01 31.62
N ASP A 88 35.97 5.28 31.18
CA ASP A 88 36.94 4.66 32.10
C ASP A 88 37.83 5.71 32.78
N HIS A 89 38.29 6.75 32.06
CA HIS A 89 39.08 7.85 32.65
C HIS A 89 38.34 8.59 33.77
N TYR A 90 37.06 8.92 33.55
CA TYR A 90 36.27 9.60 34.58
C TYR A 90 35.91 8.68 35.74
N ASN A 91 35.73 7.37 35.49
CA ASN A 91 35.54 6.39 36.53
C ASN A 91 36.81 6.20 37.40
N GLU A 92 38.00 6.14 36.78
CA GLU A 92 39.30 6.12 37.47
C GLU A 92 39.51 7.38 38.33
N LYS A 93 39.01 8.54 37.88
CA LYS A 93 39.02 9.81 38.61
C LYS A 93 37.89 9.95 39.66
N ASN A 94 36.99 8.98 39.81
CA ASN A 94 35.77 9.07 40.63
C ASN A 94 34.93 10.35 40.33
N ALA A 95 34.88 10.75 39.06
CA ALA A 95 34.15 11.93 38.59
C ALA A 95 32.83 11.52 37.92
N PRO A 96 31.77 12.34 38.00
CA PRO A 96 30.49 12.02 37.39
C PRO A 96 30.62 11.93 35.86
N CYS A 97 30.15 10.82 35.29
CA CYS A 97 30.21 10.56 33.85
C CYS A 97 28.88 9.99 33.35
N ASN A 98 28.23 10.72 32.44
CA ASN A 98 27.05 10.25 31.72
C ASN A 98 27.19 10.62 30.24
N ILE A 99 27.35 9.61 29.40
CA ILE A 99 27.72 9.76 28.00
C ILE A 99 26.55 9.38 27.11
N VAL A 100 26.23 10.25 26.17
CA VAL A 100 25.37 9.91 25.03
C VAL A 100 26.17 9.92 23.73
N VAL A 101 25.90 8.94 22.88
CA VAL A 101 26.46 8.87 21.53
C VAL A 101 25.31 8.80 20.53
N THR A 102 25.23 9.79 19.62
CA THR A 102 24.25 9.73 18.54
C THR A 102 24.70 8.79 17.44
N GLN A 103 23.73 8.21 16.75
CA GLN A 103 23.91 7.46 15.51
C GLN A 103 22.84 7.93 14.52
N PRO A 104 23.15 8.06 13.21
CA PRO A 104 22.16 8.47 12.21
C PRO A 104 21.03 7.44 12.03
N HIS A 105 21.27 6.17 12.38
CA HIS A 105 20.34 5.08 12.10
C HIS A 105 20.04 4.20 13.32
N LYS A 106 18.79 3.70 13.40
CA LYS A 106 18.31 2.80 14.47
C LYS A 106 19.17 1.54 14.61
N ILE A 107 19.53 0.91 13.48
CA ILE A 107 20.36 -0.31 13.46
C ILE A 107 21.77 -0.03 14.00
N GLY A 108 22.35 1.13 13.65
CA GLY A 108 23.65 1.55 14.15
C GLY A 108 23.68 1.67 15.67
N ALA A 109 22.73 2.42 16.26
CA ALA A 109 22.63 2.57 17.71
C ALA A 109 22.51 1.23 18.44
N ARG A 110 21.64 0.33 17.95
CA ARG A 110 21.44 -0.99 18.55
C ARG A 110 22.68 -1.88 18.45
N ASN A 111 23.23 -2.02 17.25
CA ASN A 111 24.33 -2.95 17.00
C ASN A 111 25.62 -2.52 17.73
N VAL A 112 25.91 -1.22 17.77
CA VAL A 112 27.08 -0.69 18.49
C VAL A 112 26.92 -0.94 19.99
N ALA A 113 25.77 -0.61 20.59
CA ALA A 113 25.52 -0.85 22.01
C ALA A 113 25.61 -2.35 22.37
N GLN A 114 25.01 -3.23 21.56
CA GLN A 114 25.10 -4.68 21.73
C GLN A 114 26.55 -5.19 21.64
N TRP A 115 27.31 -4.68 20.67
CA TRP A 115 28.69 -5.06 20.48
C TRP A 115 29.58 -4.62 21.66
N ILE A 116 29.43 -3.38 22.15
CA ILE A 116 30.19 -2.89 23.31
C ILE A 116 29.78 -3.64 24.59
N ALA A 117 28.49 -3.90 24.79
CA ALA A 117 28.02 -4.68 25.94
C ALA A 117 28.66 -6.07 25.95
N LYS A 118 28.73 -6.74 24.79
CA LYS A 118 29.43 -8.01 24.61
C LYS A 118 30.94 -7.89 24.86
N GLN A 119 31.60 -6.85 24.36
CA GLN A 119 33.02 -6.63 24.61
C GLN A 119 33.33 -6.46 26.10
N ARG A 120 32.51 -5.68 26.81
CA ARG A 120 32.65 -5.43 28.25
C ARG A 120 32.12 -6.56 29.12
N LYS A 121 31.62 -7.66 28.53
CA LYS A 121 30.98 -8.78 29.24
C LYS A 121 29.89 -8.30 30.21
N CYS A 122 29.12 -7.28 29.82
CA CYS A 122 28.04 -6.72 30.64
C CYS A 122 26.68 -6.96 29.98
N THR A 123 25.63 -7.04 30.79
CA THR A 123 24.26 -7.16 30.29
C THR A 123 23.85 -5.86 29.61
N LEU A 124 23.35 -5.92 28.37
CA LEU A 124 22.84 -4.75 27.68
C LEU A 124 21.73 -4.08 28.51
N GLY A 125 21.79 -2.76 28.68
CA GLY A 125 20.92 -1.98 29.55
C GLY A 125 21.44 -1.79 30.97
N SER A 126 22.54 -2.45 31.36
CA SER A 126 23.28 -2.15 32.60
C SER A 126 24.19 -0.92 32.40
N LEU A 127 25.50 -1.08 32.29
CA LEU A 127 26.46 0.01 32.04
C LEU A 127 26.27 0.67 30.67
N VAL A 128 26.03 -0.16 29.65
CA VAL A 128 25.87 0.24 28.24
C VAL A 128 24.46 -0.08 27.76
N GLY A 129 23.80 0.88 27.13
CA GLY A 129 22.44 0.73 26.61
C GLY A 129 22.20 1.48 25.32
N TYR A 130 20.97 1.41 24.82
CA TYR A 130 20.53 2.26 23.71
C TYR A 130 19.10 2.77 23.88
N GLN A 131 18.80 3.87 23.18
CA GLN A 131 17.45 4.38 23.01
C GLN A 131 17.21 4.76 21.55
N ILE A 132 16.27 4.09 20.91
CA ILE A 132 15.72 4.46 19.60
C ILE A 132 14.23 4.79 19.78
N ALA A 133 13.54 5.22 18.71
CA ALA A 133 12.18 5.76 18.78
C ALA A 133 11.22 5.02 19.73
N LEU A 134 10.87 3.75 19.43
CA LEU A 134 9.88 2.96 20.18
C LEU A 134 10.53 1.99 21.19
N GLU A 135 11.85 1.98 21.28
CA GLU A 135 12.59 0.95 22.00
C GLU A 135 13.70 1.57 22.85
N LYS A 136 13.68 1.30 24.15
CA LYS A 136 14.67 1.77 25.12
C LYS A 136 15.17 0.60 25.95
N ILE A 137 16.47 0.31 25.85
CA ILE A 137 17.17 -0.66 26.70
C ILE A 137 18.21 0.10 27.51
N ALA A 138 17.81 0.59 28.68
CA ALA A 138 18.65 1.31 29.64
C ALA A 138 18.04 1.28 31.04
N SER A 139 18.89 1.34 32.06
CA SER A 139 18.54 1.41 33.49
C SER A 139 19.13 2.68 34.12
N GLU A 140 18.88 2.90 35.41
CA GLU A 140 19.50 4.01 36.17
C GLU A 140 21.03 3.87 36.28
N HIS A 141 21.56 2.66 36.08
CA HIS A 141 22.99 2.39 36.09
C HIS A 141 23.65 2.62 34.72
N THR A 142 22.89 2.89 33.67
CA THR A 142 23.44 3.14 32.34
C THR A 142 24.18 4.46 32.30
N ARG A 143 25.49 4.40 32.02
CA ARG A 143 26.38 5.56 31.90
C ARG A 143 26.83 5.84 30.47
N LEU A 144 26.68 4.87 29.58
CA LEU A 144 26.94 5.02 28.15
C LEU A 144 25.70 4.59 27.36
N ILE A 145 25.03 5.54 26.73
CA ILE A 145 23.82 5.29 25.94
C ILE A 145 24.00 5.71 24.48
N TYR A 146 23.71 4.78 23.57
CA TYR A 146 23.64 5.06 22.13
C TYR A 146 22.22 5.41 21.75
N MET A 147 21.99 6.48 20.98
CA MET A 147 20.65 6.83 20.52
C MET A 147 20.63 7.42 19.13
N THR A 148 19.46 7.41 18.49
CA THR A 148 19.31 8.13 17.21
C THR A 148 19.35 9.64 17.40
N THR A 149 19.86 10.37 16.42
CA THR A 149 19.92 11.85 16.41
C THR A 149 18.58 12.49 16.79
N GLY A 150 17.47 12.09 16.17
CA GLY A 150 16.13 12.61 16.49
C GLY A 150 15.68 12.39 17.94
N VAL A 151 16.09 11.29 18.59
CA VAL A 151 15.74 11.02 20.01
C VAL A 151 16.46 11.98 20.93
N LEU A 152 17.76 12.21 20.69
CA LEU A 152 18.52 13.19 21.49
C LEU A 152 17.97 14.60 21.26
N LEU A 153 17.74 14.98 20.00
CA LEU A 153 17.18 16.28 19.64
C LEU A 153 15.84 16.54 20.35
N GLN A 154 14.93 15.57 20.36
CA GLN A 154 13.64 15.70 21.05
C GLN A 154 13.82 15.92 22.57
N LYS A 155 14.73 15.17 23.21
CA LYS A 155 15.03 15.34 24.65
C LYS A 155 15.57 16.73 24.94
N LEU A 156 16.53 17.22 24.14
CA LEU A 156 17.17 18.51 24.37
C LEU A 156 16.23 19.69 24.10
N VAL A 157 15.39 19.61 23.06
CA VAL A 157 14.36 20.63 22.79
C VAL A 157 13.34 20.70 23.93
N SER A 158 12.96 19.54 24.49
CA SER A 158 12.01 19.49 25.61
C SER A 158 12.64 19.97 26.92
N ALA A 159 13.88 19.56 27.21
CA ALA A 159 14.59 19.90 28.46
C ALA A 159 15.21 21.31 28.45
N LYS A 160 15.46 21.89 27.27
CA LYS A 160 16.11 23.19 27.06
C LYS A 160 17.46 23.35 27.78
N CYS A 161 18.18 22.26 27.99
CA CYS A 161 19.52 22.21 28.58
C CYS A 161 20.25 20.92 28.15
N LEU A 162 21.58 20.91 28.28
CA LEU A 162 22.42 19.73 27.96
C LEU A 162 22.81 18.92 29.20
N THR A 163 22.50 19.41 30.40
CA THR A 163 23.01 18.90 31.70
C THR A 163 22.57 17.49 32.06
N MET A 164 21.63 16.90 31.30
CA MET A 164 21.33 15.47 31.38
C MET A 164 22.54 14.59 31.07
N PHE A 165 23.52 15.10 30.31
CA PHE A 165 24.73 14.39 29.92
C PHE A 165 25.97 15.22 30.26
N THR A 166 27.05 14.54 30.62
CA THR A 166 28.36 15.20 30.81
C THR A 166 29.15 15.27 29.50
N HIS A 167 28.97 14.26 28.64
CA HIS A 167 29.59 14.19 27.31
C HIS A 167 28.54 13.83 26.26
N ILE A 168 28.51 14.61 25.17
CA ILE A 168 27.65 14.38 24.02
C ILE A 168 28.53 14.11 22.81
N PHE A 169 28.44 12.90 22.28
CA PHE A 169 29.08 12.49 21.06
C PHE A 169 28.09 12.58 19.91
N VAL A 170 28.48 13.26 18.84
CA VAL A 170 27.73 13.35 17.60
C VAL A 170 28.50 12.58 16.53
N ASP A 171 28.04 11.38 16.19
CA ASP A 171 28.71 10.52 15.21
C ASP A 171 28.22 10.77 13.79
N GLU A 172 29.08 10.47 12.81
CA GLU A 172 28.79 10.59 11.38
C GLU A 172 28.27 11.99 10.98
N VAL A 173 28.87 13.07 11.52
CA VAL A 173 28.42 14.45 11.27
C VAL A 173 28.44 14.87 9.79
N HIS A 174 29.18 14.15 8.96
CA HIS A 174 29.29 14.39 7.52
C HIS A 174 28.08 13.93 6.70
N GLU A 175 27.08 13.27 7.31
CA GLU A 175 25.85 12.90 6.60
C GLU A 175 24.90 14.09 6.36
N HIS A 176 25.11 15.24 7.02
CA HIS A 176 24.36 16.51 6.81
C HIS A 176 22.83 16.34 6.70
N THR A 177 22.25 15.52 7.59
CA THR A 177 20.80 15.33 7.69
C THR A 177 20.15 16.53 8.39
N GLU A 178 18.86 16.76 8.12
CA GLU A 178 18.09 17.87 8.72
C GLU A 178 18.12 17.81 10.26
N GLU A 179 17.92 16.62 10.83
CA GLU A 179 17.95 16.42 12.29
C GLU A 179 19.35 16.64 12.88
N MET A 180 20.41 16.27 12.14
CA MET A 180 21.79 16.45 12.59
C MET A 180 22.16 17.93 12.64
N ASP A 181 21.90 18.66 11.57
CA ASP A 181 22.21 20.09 11.50
C ASP A 181 21.41 20.89 12.55
N LEU A 182 20.14 20.54 12.76
CA LEU A 182 19.34 21.13 13.83
C LEU A 182 19.88 20.76 15.23
N LEU A 183 20.33 19.51 15.44
CA LEU A 183 20.97 19.11 16.70
C LEU A 183 22.26 19.92 16.94
N LEU A 184 23.11 20.11 15.92
CA LEU A 184 24.33 20.91 16.05
C LEU A 184 24.02 22.37 16.43
N LEU A 185 22.97 22.94 15.84
CA LEU A 185 22.47 24.28 16.22
C LEU A 185 22.01 24.33 17.68
N VAL A 186 21.17 23.38 18.11
CA VAL A 186 20.68 23.30 19.50
C VAL A 186 21.83 23.11 20.48
N LEU A 187 22.77 22.23 20.16
CA LEU A 187 23.96 21.97 20.96
C LEU A 187 24.80 23.23 21.15
N ARG A 188 25.13 23.95 20.06
CA ARG A 188 25.91 25.19 20.13
C ARG A 188 25.20 26.24 21.00
N LYS A 189 23.91 26.48 20.75
CA LYS A 189 23.13 27.49 21.45
C LYS A 189 22.99 27.20 22.95
N LEU A 190 22.71 25.95 23.32
CA LEU A 190 22.58 25.57 24.73
C LEU A 190 23.93 25.52 25.45
N LEU A 191 25.02 25.13 24.76
CA LEU A 191 26.38 25.18 25.29
C LEU A 191 26.77 26.61 25.68
N ASP A 192 26.53 27.58 24.80
CA ASP A 192 26.86 28.99 25.02
C ASP A 192 25.99 29.64 26.11
N PHE A 193 24.71 29.23 26.16
CA PHE A 193 23.70 29.84 27.02
C PHE A 193 23.69 29.31 28.45
N ASN A 194 23.50 28.00 28.66
CA ASN A 194 23.25 27.43 30.00
C ASN A 194 23.99 26.14 30.34
N SER A 195 24.82 25.61 29.43
CA SER A 195 25.42 24.27 29.59
C SER A 195 26.94 24.23 29.36
N ARG A 196 27.67 25.29 29.73
CA ARG A 196 29.10 25.51 29.42
C ARG A 196 30.08 24.40 29.85
N PHE A 197 29.70 23.55 30.80
CA PHE A 197 30.55 22.46 31.31
C PHE A 197 30.38 21.14 30.55
N VAL A 198 29.38 21.03 29.68
CA VAL A 198 29.15 19.83 28.88
C VAL A 198 30.19 19.74 27.77
N LYS A 199 30.75 18.56 27.58
CA LYS A 199 31.73 18.27 26.53
C LYS A 199 31.04 17.78 25.27
N ILE A 200 31.36 18.37 24.12
CA ILE A 200 30.82 17.96 22.81
C ILE A 200 31.94 17.36 21.97
N ILE A 201 31.70 16.16 21.43
CA ILE A 201 32.65 15.46 20.58
C ILE A 201 31.98 15.17 19.23
N LEU A 202 32.47 15.76 18.16
CA LEU A 202 31.98 15.51 16.80
C LEU A 202 32.88 14.47 16.14
N MET A 203 32.30 13.44 15.53
CA MET A 203 33.07 12.38 14.85
C MET A 203 32.75 12.35 13.36
N SER A 204 33.79 12.41 12.52
CA SER A 204 33.66 12.39 11.07
C SER A 204 34.59 11.39 10.39
N ALA A 205 34.12 10.79 9.29
CA ALA A 205 34.91 9.93 8.42
C ALA A 205 35.52 10.65 7.22
N THR A 206 35.15 11.91 6.96
CA THR A 206 35.54 12.67 5.76
C THR A 206 36.78 13.55 5.98
N VAL A 207 37.40 13.97 4.88
CA VAL A 207 38.62 14.81 4.90
C VAL A 207 38.33 16.25 5.34
N ASP A 208 37.11 16.73 5.08
CA ASP A 208 36.70 18.12 5.35
C ASP A 208 35.98 18.25 6.69
N CYS A 209 36.69 18.78 7.70
CA CYS A 209 36.17 19.05 9.04
C CYS A 209 36.21 20.55 9.38
N ARG A 210 36.56 21.40 8.40
CA ARG A 210 36.85 22.82 8.63
C ARG A 210 35.59 23.58 9.04
N ASP A 211 34.51 23.36 8.33
CA ASP A 211 33.23 24.04 8.57
C ASP A 211 32.71 23.77 9.99
N PHE A 212 32.84 22.52 10.47
CA PHE A 212 32.48 22.16 11.84
C PHE A 212 33.38 22.86 12.88
N ALA A 213 34.69 22.94 12.60
CA ALA A 213 35.66 23.57 13.50
C ALA A 213 35.41 25.07 13.63
N GLU A 214 35.13 25.74 12.52
CA GLU A 214 34.79 27.17 12.49
C GLU A 214 33.41 27.41 13.14
N TYR A 215 32.43 26.55 12.90
CA TYR A 215 31.07 26.68 13.44
C TYR A 215 31.00 26.60 14.97
N PHE A 216 31.80 25.73 15.58
CA PHE A 216 31.94 25.58 17.04
C PHE A 216 33.11 26.40 17.62
N GLY A 217 33.62 27.37 16.85
CA GLY A 217 34.71 28.22 17.30
C GLY A 217 34.34 29.00 18.56
N SER A 218 35.29 29.11 19.48
CA SER A 218 35.12 29.83 20.74
C SER A 218 35.77 31.22 20.67
N PRO A 219 35.10 32.28 21.17
CA PRO A 219 35.68 33.61 21.20
C PRO A 219 36.77 33.71 22.29
N ILE A 220 38.02 33.90 21.87
CA ILE A 220 39.19 34.07 22.74
C ILE A 220 39.89 35.37 22.36
N ARG A 221 39.93 36.34 23.30
CA ARG A 221 40.63 37.65 23.13
C ARG A 221 40.24 38.41 21.85
N GLY A 222 38.96 38.37 21.48
CA GLY A 222 38.43 39.07 20.29
C GLY A 222 38.57 38.30 18.97
N TRP A 223 39.21 37.13 18.98
CA TRP A 223 39.31 36.23 17.82
C TRP A 223 38.44 34.98 18.05
N ILE A 224 37.83 34.46 16.98
CA ILE A 224 37.14 33.18 17.03
C ILE A 224 38.17 32.09 16.74
N MET A 225 38.51 31.30 17.76
CA MET A 225 39.41 30.16 17.61
C MET A 225 38.61 28.92 17.22
N PRO A 226 38.94 28.24 16.11
CA PRO A 226 38.23 27.05 15.68
C PRO A 226 38.37 25.92 16.71
N ALA A 227 37.37 25.05 16.79
CA ALA A 227 37.42 23.89 17.67
C ALA A 227 38.58 22.95 17.33
N ALA A 228 39.12 22.26 18.34
CA ALA A 228 40.25 21.37 18.16
C ALA A 228 39.90 20.18 17.26
N VAL A 229 40.69 19.94 16.21
CA VAL A 229 40.53 18.79 15.31
C VAL A 229 41.65 17.79 15.57
N PHE A 230 41.28 16.53 15.83
CA PHE A 230 42.19 15.41 16.02
C PHE A 230 42.04 14.41 14.87
N GLU A 231 43.13 14.09 14.19
CA GLU A 231 43.14 13.12 13.09
C GLU A 231 43.70 11.78 13.56
N VAL A 232 42.88 10.74 13.48
CA VAL A 232 43.26 9.36 13.82
C VAL A 232 43.97 8.72 12.64
N GLU A 233 45.26 8.43 12.80
CA GLU A 233 46.07 7.73 11.79
C GLU A 233 45.61 6.27 11.67
N GLY A 234 45.09 5.89 10.50
CA GLY A 234 44.77 4.50 10.17
C GLY A 234 44.76 4.30 8.66
N VAL A 235 45.65 3.45 8.15
CA VAL A 235 45.74 3.16 6.71
C VAL A 235 44.82 1.97 6.42
N PRO A 236 43.66 2.16 5.75
CA PRO A 236 42.91 1.03 5.21
C PRO A 236 43.77 0.26 4.21
N TYR A 237 43.48 -1.02 3.99
CA TYR A 237 44.16 -1.77 2.92
C TYR A 237 44.01 -1.03 1.59
N THR A 238 45.00 -1.15 0.70
CA THR A 238 44.96 -0.48 -0.60
C THR A 238 43.75 -0.93 -1.42
N ILE A 239 43.07 0.04 -2.04
CA ILE A 239 41.90 -0.22 -2.90
C ILE A 239 42.24 0.31 -4.30
N GLU A 240 42.15 -0.56 -5.30
CA GLU A 240 42.31 -0.16 -6.70
C GLU A 240 40.97 0.28 -7.29
N GLU A 241 41.00 1.36 -8.06
CA GLU A 241 39.81 1.95 -8.68
C GLU A 241 39.83 1.76 -10.20
N PHE A 242 38.72 1.27 -10.73
CA PHE A 242 38.50 1.04 -12.16
C PHE A 242 37.25 1.78 -12.60
N TYR A 243 37.29 2.31 -13.81
CA TYR A 243 36.18 3.05 -14.43
C TYR A 243 35.69 2.33 -15.69
N LEU A 244 34.63 2.85 -16.30
CA LEU A 244 33.97 2.21 -17.43
C LEU A 244 34.93 1.91 -18.61
N GLU A 245 35.87 2.80 -18.89
CA GLU A 245 36.87 2.61 -19.96
C GLU A 245 37.86 1.49 -19.63
N ASP A 246 38.20 1.31 -18.36
CA ASP A 246 39.08 0.24 -17.90
C ASP A 246 38.36 -1.11 -18.03
N LEU A 247 37.06 -1.15 -17.71
CA LEU A 247 36.21 -2.33 -17.90
C LEU A 247 36.09 -2.72 -19.38
N TYR A 248 35.92 -1.76 -20.29
CA TYR A 248 35.87 -2.07 -21.73
C TYR A 248 37.19 -2.61 -22.27
N LYS A 249 38.34 -2.12 -21.77
CA LYS A 249 39.65 -2.71 -22.09
C LYS A 249 39.79 -4.14 -21.58
N MET A 250 39.18 -4.46 -20.44
CA MET A 250 39.15 -5.82 -19.91
C MET A 250 38.22 -6.75 -20.72
N PHE A 251 37.21 -6.21 -21.42
CA PHE A 251 36.23 -6.98 -22.21
C PHE A 251 36.05 -6.50 -23.67
N PRO A 252 37.10 -6.53 -24.54
CA PRO A 252 37.11 -5.83 -25.83
C PRO A 252 36.13 -6.35 -26.90
N HIS A 253 35.75 -7.62 -26.87
CA HIS A 253 35.08 -8.29 -28.01
C HIS A 253 33.56 -8.44 -27.89
N ARG A 254 32.90 -7.86 -26.88
CA ARG A 254 31.49 -8.22 -26.58
C ARG A 254 30.59 -7.05 -26.18
N VAL A 255 31.00 -5.80 -26.38
CA VAL A 255 30.16 -4.61 -26.14
C VAL A 255 30.11 -3.80 -27.43
N LYS A 256 28.90 -3.46 -27.91
CA LYS A 256 28.74 -2.58 -29.08
C LYS A 256 29.10 -1.14 -28.69
N GLU A 257 29.90 -0.47 -29.51
CA GLU A 257 30.32 0.94 -29.31
C GLU A 257 29.15 1.94 -29.26
N ASP A 258 27.94 1.56 -29.67
CA ASP A 258 26.74 2.42 -29.61
C ASP A 258 26.30 2.78 -28.17
N ALA A 259 26.83 2.09 -27.14
CA ALA A 259 26.58 2.42 -25.73
C ALA A 259 27.41 3.63 -25.22
N ILE A 260 28.26 4.25 -26.06
CA ILE A 260 29.29 5.22 -25.67
C ILE A 260 28.77 6.67 -25.57
N THR A 261 27.50 6.96 -25.85
CA THR A 261 26.99 8.33 -25.70
C THR A 261 26.25 8.57 -24.38
N ASP A 262 27.02 8.65 -23.29
CA ASP A 262 26.67 9.45 -22.09
C ASP A 262 26.27 10.90 -22.45
N LYS A 263 26.56 11.34 -23.68
CA LYS A 263 26.11 12.64 -24.23
C LYS A 263 24.59 12.78 -24.34
N GLN A 264 23.82 11.70 -24.42
CA GLN A 264 22.34 11.79 -24.42
C GLN A 264 21.75 11.87 -23.00
N ALA A 265 22.42 11.30 -21.98
CA ALA A 265 21.94 11.35 -20.60
C ALA A 265 21.95 12.75 -19.97
N VAL A 266 22.73 13.68 -20.52
CA VAL A 266 22.86 15.06 -20.02
C VAL A 266 21.83 16.03 -20.65
N GLN A 267 21.16 15.63 -21.74
CA GLN A 267 20.12 16.46 -22.40
C GLN A 267 18.68 16.08 -22.02
N HIS A 268 18.47 15.02 -21.25
CA HIS A 268 17.15 14.66 -20.76
C HIS A 268 16.84 15.36 -19.44
N HIS A 269 15.56 15.72 -19.24
CA HIS A 269 15.07 16.31 -18.01
C HIS A 269 15.50 15.45 -16.80
N PRO A 270 15.75 16.05 -15.62
CA PRO A 270 16.18 15.35 -14.38
C PRO A 270 15.21 14.28 -13.83
N GLY A 271 14.23 13.83 -14.61
CA GLY A 271 13.32 12.72 -14.34
C GLY A 271 13.59 11.42 -15.12
N ASP A 272 14.48 11.40 -16.12
CA ASP A 272 14.65 10.27 -17.07
C ASP A 272 15.90 9.40 -16.83
N LEU A 273 16.65 9.64 -15.75
CA LEU A 273 17.78 8.78 -15.38
C LEU A 273 17.29 7.33 -15.18
N SER A 274 17.91 6.38 -15.85
CA SER A 274 17.62 4.95 -15.69
C SER A 274 18.87 4.11 -15.99
N ILE A 275 18.94 2.92 -15.39
CA ILE A 275 20.03 1.98 -15.65
C ILE A 275 19.68 1.19 -16.91
N SER A 276 20.50 1.30 -17.95
CA SER A 276 20.32 0.56 -19.20
C SER A 276 20.55 -0.95 -19.04
N VAL A 277 19.94 -1.75 -19.92
CA VAL A 277 20.09 -3.21 -19.92
C VAL A 277 21.55 -3.61 -20.17
N GLU A 278 22.26 -2.85 -20.98
CA GLU A 278 23.69 -3.01 -21.27
C GLU A 278 24.54 -2.87 -20.00
N MET A 279 24.19 -1.94 -19.11
CA MET A 279 24.92 -1.71 -17.87
C MET A 279 24.72 -2.85 -16.87
N TYR A 280 23.50 -3.39 -16.77
CA TYR A 280 23.26 -4.62 -16.00
C TYR A 280 24.06 -5.80 -16.56
N ASN A 281 24.07 -5.96 -17.89
CA ASN A 281 24.85 -7.01 -18.54
C ASN A 281 26.36 -6.86 -18.30
N LEU A 282 26.88 -5.64 -18.28
CA LEU A 282 28.28 -5.37 -17.95
C LEU A 282 28.60 -5.77 -16.51
N ALA A 283 27.74 -5.40 -15.54
CA ALA A 283 27.91 -5.79 -14.15
C ALA A 283 27.85 -7.32 -13.95
N VAL A 284 26.93 -8.01 -14.65
CA VAL A 284 26.86 -9.49 -14.65
C VAL A 284 28.16 -10.10 -15.17
N ARG A 285 28.71 -9.58 -16.28
CA ARG A 285 29.99 -10.05 -16.85
C ARG A 285 31.18 -9.79 -15.94
N LEU A 286 31.20 -8.65 -15.25
CA LEU A 286 32.22 -8.35 -14.26
C LEU A 286 32.18 -9.40 -13.13
N VAL A 287 31.00 -9.68 -12.57
CA VAL A 287 30.84 -10.74 -11.54
C VAL A 287 31.32 -12.10 -12.04
N GLN A 288 31.00 -12.46 -13.30
CA GLN A 288 31.50 -13.71 -13.91
C GLN A 288 33.03 -13.73 -14.00
N SER A 289 33.65 -12.65 -14.47
CA SER A 289 35.10 -12.56 -14.63
C SER A 289 35.83 -12.65 -13.28
N LEU A 290 35.30 -11.97 -12.26
CA LEU A 290 35.81 -12.07 -10.89
C LEU A 290 35.74 -13.51 -10.37
N ASP A 291 34.65 -14.21 -10.65
CA ASP A 291 34.48 -15.62 -10.27
C ASP A 291 35.45 -16.58 -10.96
N GLU A 292 35.76 -16.30 -12.24
CA GLU A 292 36.71 -17.10 -13.02
C GLU A 292 38.16 -16.86 -12.63
N MET A 293 38.55 -15.61 -12.33
CA MET A 293 39.92 -15.28 -11.92
C MET A 293 40.28 -16.00 -10.61
N GLU A 294 39.47 -15.85 -9.56
CA GLU A 294 39.73 -16.53 -8.28
C GLU A 294 39.50 -18.05 -8.36
N GLY A 295 38.69 -18.51 -9.31
CA GLY A 295 38.50 -19.94 -9.58
C GLY A 295 39.71 -20.63 -10.25
N LYS A 296 40.52 -19.89 -11.03
CA LYS A 296 41.75 -20.39 -11.66
C LYS A 296 42.92 -20.46 -10.67
N ASP A 297 43.02 -19.47 -9.78
CA ASP A 297 44.03 -19.46 -8.71
C ASP A 297 43.90 -20.69 -7.80
N PHE A 298 42.66 -21.15 -7.55
CA PHE A 298 42.38 -22.38 -6.80
C PHE A 298 42.96 -23.64 -7.46
N ARG A 299 42.79 -23.82 -8.77
CA ARG A 299 43.30 -25.01 -9.50
C ARG A 299 44.82 -25.06 -9.56
N THR A 300 45.45 -23.89 -9.57
CA THR A 300 46.92 -23.77 -9.57
C THR A 300 47.50 -24.04 -8.18
N ALA A 301 46.79 -23.65 -7.11
CA ALA A 301 47.19 -23.91 -5.72
C ALA A 301 47.06 -25.39 -5.31
N GLU A 302 46.05 -26.12 -5.82
CA GLU A 302 45.90 -27.57 -5.58
C GLU A 302 47.08 -28.40 -6.11
N GLN A 303 47.74 -27.96 -7.19
CA GLN A 303 48.93 -28.64 -7.72
C GLN A 303 50.22 -28.34 -6.92
N GLY A 304 50.21 -27.33 -6.03
CA GLY A 304 51.37 -26.88 -5.26
C GLY A 304 51.41 -27.34 -3.80
N GLY A 305 50.47 -28.17 -3.33
CA GLY A 305 50.51 -28.79 -2.00
C GLY A 305 50.19 -27.87 -0.80
N SER A 306 49.74 -26.64 -1.02
CA SER A 306 49.30 -25.75 0.07
C SER A 306 47.78 -25.83 0.26
N MET A 307 47.36 -26.62 1.25
CA MET A 307 45.95 -26.85 1.59
C MET A 307 45.38 -25.70 2.43
N THR A 308 45.33 -24.49 1.86
CA THR A 308 44.55 -23.38 2.43
C THR A 308 43.31 -23.18 1.56
N SER A 309 42.12 -23.34 2.15
CA SER A 309 40.86 -23.03 1.49
C SER A 309 40.81 -21.53 1.23
N SER A 310 41.26 -21.08 0.05
CA SER A 310 41.19 -19.67 -0.33
C SER A 310 39.73 -19.27 -0.50
N GLU A 311 39.20 -18.50 0.45
CA GLU A 311 37.82 -18.01 0.45
C GLU A 311 37.60 -17.05 -0.73
N ARG A 312 36.53 -17.26 -1.51
CA ARG A 312 36.16 -16.36 -2.61
C ARG A 312 35.71 -15.02 -2.03
N GLY A 313 36.25 -13.92 -2.54
CA GLY A 313 35.90 -12.59 -2.06
C GLY A 313 34.45 -12.20 -2.39
N SER A 314 33.73 -11.64 -1.42
CA SER A 314 32.34 -11.23 -1.62
C SER A 314 32.24 -9.96 -2.47
N VAL A 315 31.19 -9.88 -3.28
CA VAL A 315 30.89 -8.75 -4.17
C VAL A 315 29.73 -7.94 -3.62
N LEU A 316 29.92 -6.64 -3.45
CA LEU A 316 28.88 -5.69 -3.04
C LEU A 316 28.54 -4.77 -4.22
N ILE A 317 27.26 -4.76 -4.63
CA ILE A 317 26.77 -3.96 -5.76
C ILE A 317 25.83 -2.88 -5.22
N PHE A 318 26.15 -1.60 -5.49
CA PHE A 318 25.32 -0.46 -5.12
C PHE A 318 24.34 -0.10 -6.23
N LEU A 319 23.05 -0.17 -5.91
CA LEU A 319 21.90 0.12 -6.78
C LEU A 319 20.98 1.16 -6.11
N PRO A 320 20.23 1.96 -6.88
CA PRO A 320 19.50 3.09 -6.32
C PRO A 320 18.19 2.72 -5.60
N GLY A 321 17.61 1.55 -5.87
CA GLY A 321 16.31 1.16 -5.31
C GLY A 321 15.97 -0.32 -5.48
N LEU A 322 14.80 -0.72 -4.97
CA LEU A 322 14.36 -2.11 -4.96
C LEU A 322 14.02 -2.66 -6.36
N ALA A 323 13.51 -1.81 -7.24
CA ALA A 323 13.23 -2.18 -8.63
C ALA A 323 14.52 -2.59 -9.33
N GLU A 324 15.56 -1.76 -9.19
CA GLU A 324 16.88 -2.00 -9.79
C GLU A 324 17.60 -3.20 -9.13
N ILE A 325 17.44 -3.40 -7.81
CA ILE A 325 17.89 -4.62 -7.12
C ILE A 325 17.23 -5.87 -7.73
N SER A 326 15.93 -5.81 -8.00
CA SER A 326 15.19 -6.94 -8.58
C SER A 326 15.63 -7.22 -10.01
N SER A 327 15.78 -6.17 -10.84
CA SER A 327 16.30 -6.30 -12.21
C SER A 327 17.73 -6.87 -12.25
N MET A 328 18.61 -6.44 -11.35
CA MET A 328 19.96 -7.01 -11.25
C MET A 328 19.93 -8.47 -10.79
N GLN A 329 19.03 -8.83 -9.87
CA GLN A 329 18.86 -10.22 -9.43
C GLN A 329 18.37 -11.11 -10.58
N GLU A 330 17.41 -10.66 -11.37
CA GLU A 330 16.95 -11.37 -12.57
C GLU A 330 18.08 -11.51 -13.60
N ALA A 331 18.86 -10.45 -13.82
CA ALA A 331 20.02 -10.51 -14.70
C ALA A 331 21.07 -11.52 -14.22
N LEU A 332 21.35 -11.58 -12.90
CA LEU A 332 22.24 -12.57 -12.30
C LEU A 332 21.65 -13.99 -12.32
N ALA A 333 20.33 -14.14 -12.28
CA ALA A 333 19.68 -15.44 -12.33
C ALA A 333 19.96 -16.18 -13.64
N THR A 334 20.30 -15.47 -14.73
CA THR A 334 20.76 -16.10 -15.98
C THR A 334 22.03 -16.95 -15.81
N LEU A 335 22.75 -16.77 -14.70
CA LEU A 335 23.95 -17.53 -14.32
C LEU A 335 23.65 -18.82 -13.56
N VAL A 336 22.50 -19.48 -13.84
CA VAL A 336 21.96 -20.66 -13.11
C VAL A 336 22.99 -21.76 -12.84
N HIS A 337 24.04 -21.88 -13.67
CA HIS A 337 25.04 -22.96 -13.61
C HIS A 337 26.27 -22.63 -12.73
N ARG A 338 26.30 -21.46 -12.07
CA ARG A 338 27.42 -21.00 -11.24
C ARG A 338 27.03 -21.03 -9.75
N ARG A 339 28.00 -21.33 -8.89
CA ARG A 339 27.84 -21.35 -7.42
C ARG A 339 27.77 -19.92 -6.86
N LEU A 340 26.71 -19.18 -7.18
CA LEU A 340 26.46 -17.82 -6.70
C LEU A 340 25.36 -17.80 -5.63
N LEU A 341 25.59 -17.08 -4.54
CA LEU A 341 24.58 -16.78 -3.51
C LEU A 341 24.26 -15.28 -3.55
N VAL A 342 23.09 -14.93 -4.06
CA VAL A 342 22.65 -13.54 -4.23
C VAL A 342 21.74 -13.13 -3.07
N TYR A 343 22.14 -12.10 -2.34
CA TYR A 343 21.37 -11.53 -1.23
C TYR A 343 20.90 -10.12 -1.55
N ARG A 344 19.69 -9.78 -1.10
CA ARG A 344 19.13 -8.43 -1.19
C ARG A 344 19.31 -7.70 0.13
N LEU A 345 19.85 -6.49 0.06
CA LEU A 345 19.98 -5.59 1.19
C LEU A 345 19.28 -4.27 0.89
N HIS A 346 18.02 -4.19 1.28
CA HIS A 346 17.22 -2.98 1.14
C HIS A 346 16.41 -2.78 2.40
N SER A 347 16.19 -1.52 2.78
CA SER A 347 15.51 -1.22 4.04
C SER A 347 14.13 -1.89 4.16
N THR A 348 13.37 -2.06 3.06
CA THR A 348 12.04 -2.72 3.04
C THR A 348 12.06 -4.24 3.08
N VAL A 349 13.22 -4.87 2.87
CA VAL A 349 13.38 -6.34 2.95
C VAL A 349 13.34 -6.75 4.42
N PRO A 350 12.62 -7.81 4.81
CA PRO A 350 12.55 -8.26 6.20
C PRO A 350 13.94 -8.60 6.79
N PRO A 351 14.22 -8.30 8.07
CA PRO A 351 15.51 -8.58 8.70
C PRO A 351 15.92 -10.06 8.62
N GLU A 352 14.95 -10.96 8.64
CA GLU A 352 15.16 -12.40 8.55
C GLU A 352 15.82 -12.78 7.21
N GLU A 353 15.47 -12.10 6.13
CA GLU A 353 16.11 -12.25 4.81
C GLU A 353 17.47 -11.53 4.73
N GLN A 354 17.64 -10.43 5.48
CA GLN A 354 18.91 -9.68 5.51
C GLN A 354 19.99 -10.39 6.32
N ASN A 355 19.63 -11.19 7.34
CA ASN A 355 20.57 -11.82 8.25
C ASN A 355 21.62 -12.70 7.53
N GLY A 356 21.24 -13.33 6.41
CA GLY A 356 22.17 -14.11 5.58
C GLY A 356 23.36 -13.31 5.04
N VAL A 357 23.21 -11.98 4.91
CA VAL A 357 24.28 -11.07 4.45
C VAL A 357 25.45 -10.99 5.45
N PHE A 358 25.21 -11.25 6.73
CA PHE A 358 26.25 -11.16 7.77
C PHE A 358 26.96 -12.49 8.02
N LEU A 359 26.44 -13.59 7.48
CA LEU A 359 27.04 -14.90 7.63
C LEU A 359 28.25 -15.04 6.68
N PRO A 360 29.26 -15.85 7.07
CA PRO A 360 30.36 -16.19 6.19
C PRO A 360 29.85 -16.84 4.89
N PRO A 361 30.53 -16.64 3.75
CA PRO A 361 30.15 -17.28 2.51
C PRO A 361 30.23 -18.81 2.62
N VAL A 362 29.26 -19.51 2.04
CA VAL A 362 29.29 -20.98 1.98
C VAL A 362 30.49 -21.44 1.13
N PRO A 363 31.31 -22.39 1.59
CA PRO A 363 32.48 -22.84 0.85
C PRO A 363 32.16 -23.22 -0.59
N GLY A 364 32.96 -22.71 -1.53
CA GLY A 364 32.78 -22.94 -2.96
C GLY A 364 31.69 -22.10 -3.64
N TYR A 365 30.92 -21.30 -2.88
CA TYR A 365 30.00 -20.31 -3.43
C TYR A 365 30.57 -18.90 -3.29
N ARG A 366 30.30 -18.04 -4.28
CA ARG A 366 30.56 -16.60 -4.18
C ARG A 366 29.31 -15.89 -3.70
N LYS A 367 29.46 -15.07 -2.66
CA LYS A 367 28.41 -14.22 -2.12
C LYS A 367 28.35 -12.89 -2.88
N VAL A 368 27.17 -12.55 -3.37
CA VAL A 368 26.87 -11.32 -4.09
C VAL A 368 25.76 -10.58 -3.33
N ILE A 369 26.02 -9.34 -2.93
CA ILE A 369 25.12 -8.54 -2.11
C ILE A 369 24.65 -7.37 -2.97
N LEU A 370 23.34 -7.30 -3.20
CA LEU A 370 22.69 -6.21 -3.94
C LEU A 370 22.12 -5.21 -2.93
N SER A 371 22.68 -4.01 -2.86
CA SER A 371 22.38 -3.04 -1.80
C SER A 371 22.06 -1.64 -2.32
N THR A 372 21.28 -0.89 -1.54
CA THR A 372 21.20 0.58 -1.61
C THR A 372 22.30 1.23 -0.77
N ASN A 373 22.21 2.54 -0.55
CA ASN A 373 23.07 3.30 0.38
C ASN A 373 23.03 2.78 1.84
N ILE A 374 22.15 1.84 2.21
CA ILE A 374 22.17 1.19 3.53
C ILE A 374 23.51 0.49 3.86
N ALA A 375 24.24 0.00 2.85
CA ALA A 375 25.58 -0.56 3.04
C ALA A 375 26.70 0.49 3.06
N GLU A 376 26.39 1.76 2.78
CA GLU A 376 27.36 2.86 2.68
C GLU A 376 27.87 3.30 4.05
N SER A 377 26.99 3.35 5.05
CA SER A 377 27.28 3.72 6.45
C SER A 377 26.83 2.63 7.42
N THR A 378 25.53 2.30 7.38
CA THR A 378 24.77 1.61 8.44
C THR A 378 25.15 0.15 8.70
N VAL A 379 25.60 -0.56 7.66
CA VAL A 379 25.82 -2.01 7.69
C VAL A 379 27.26 -2.34 7.34
N THR A 380 27.94 -3.07 8.23
CA THR A 380 29.32 -3.50 8.05
C THR A 380 29.38 -4.98 7.71
N VAL A 381 29.58 -5.30 6.43
CA VAL A 381 29.82 -6.67 5.97
C VAL A 381 31.33 -6.91 5.96
N PRO A 382 31.86 -7.86 6.74
CA PRO A 382 33.30 -7.99 6.96
C PRO A 382 34.06 -8.54 5.75
N ASP A 383 33.43 -9.37 4.91
CA ASP A 383 34.06 -10.19 3.87
C ASP A 383 34.04 -9.56 2.45
N VAL A 384 33.70 -8.27 2.33
CA VAL A 384 33.63 -7.59 1.04
C VAL A 384 35.02 -7.29 0.49
N LYS A 385 35.31 -7.84 -0.70
CA LYS A 385 36.57 -7.61 -1.44
C LYS A 385 36.35 -6.77 -2.71
N TYR A 386 35.18 -6.88 -3.32
CA TYR A 386 34.84 -6.24 -4.58
C TYR A 386 33.62 -5.33 -4.40
N VAL A 387 33.73 -4.07 -4.82
CA VAL A 387 32.61 -3.12 -4.87
C VAL A 387 32.31 -2.78 -6.33
N VAL A 388 31.05 -2.88 -6.72
CA VAL A 388 30.54 -2.42 -8.02
C VAL A 388 29.58 -1.26 -7.74
N ASP A 389 29.93 -0.08 -8.20
CA ASP A 389 29.21 1.16 -7.90
C ASP A 389 28.62 1.76 -9.18
N PHE A 390 27.29 1.81 -9.26
CA PHE A 390 26.57 2.51 -10.33
C PHE A 390 26.60 4.04 -10.15
N CYS A 391 27.15 4.55 -9.04
CA CYS A 391 27.22 5.98 -8.72
C CYS A 391 25.86 6.68 -8.66
N LEU A 392 24.76 5.94 -8.54
CA LEU A 392 23.40 6.46 -8.44
C LEU A 392 22.86 6.37 -7.01
N VAL A 393 21.92 7.25 -6.68
CA VAL A 393 21.20 7.27 -5.41
C VAL A 393 19.79 7.83 -5.61
N ARG A 394 18.81 7.36 -4.83
CA ARG A 394 17.50 8.01 -4.75
C ARG A 394 17.52 9.02 -3.61
N GLN A 395 17.31 10.30 -3.92
CA GLN A 395 17.31 11.40 -2.96
C GLN A 395 15.92 12.04 -2.89
N MET A 396 15.49 12.37 -1.68
CA MET A 396 14.28 13.17 -1.47
C MET A 396 14.57 14.61 -1.87
N VAL A 397 13.80 15.12 -2.83
CA VAL A 397 13.88 16.50 -3.32
C VAL A 397 12.53 17.15 -3.11
N CYS A 398 12.54 18.31 -2.45
CA CYS A 398 11.36 19.15 -2.35
C CYS A 398 11.32 20.14 -3.51
N ASP A 399 10.17 20.23 -4.17
CA ASP A 399 9.91 21.27 -5.14
C ASP A 399 9.70 22.62 -4.43
N PRO A 400 10.44 23.68 -4.78
CA PRO A 400 10.43 24.94 -4.03
C PRO A 400 9.15 25.77 -4.19
N ASP A 401 8.34 25.48 -5.21
CA ASP A 401 7.12 26.22 -5.53
C ASP A 401 5.88 25.54 -4.94
N THR A 402 5.81 24.21 -5.10
CA THR A 402 4.67 23.40 -4.62
C THR A 402 4.89 22.84 -3.22
N ASN A 403 6.12 22.89 -2.69
CA ASN A 403 6.57 22.21 -1.47
C ASN A 403 6.33 20.68 -1.50
N TYR A 404 6.17 20.12 -2.70
CA TYR A 404 5.93 18.70 -2.89
C TYR A 404 7.25 17.93 -2.82
N GLN A 405 7.28 16.91 -1.96
CA GLN A 405 8.42 16.02 -1.84
C GLN A 405 8.35 14.89 -2.87
N SER A 406 9.42 14.71 -3.63
CA SER A 406 9.54 13.62 -4.60
C SER A 406 10.87 12.88 -4.41
N LEU A 407 10.82 11.54 -4.52
CA LEU A 407 12.03 10.73 -4.49
C LEU A 407 12.61 10.64 -5.92
N ARG A 408 13.66 11.43 -6.20
CA ARG A 408 14.28 11.51 -7.52
C ARG A 408 15.54 10.66 -7.59
N LEU A 409 15.80 10.08 -8.75
CA LEU A 409 17.07 9.40 -9.02
C LEU A 409 18.12 10.44 -9.41
N THR A 410 19.24 10.47 -8.70
CA THR A 410 20.34 11.42 -8.91
C THR A 410 21.70 10.72 -8.84
N TRP A 411 22.74 11.41 -9.28
CA TRP A 411 24.13 10.97 -9.09
C TRP A 411 24.55 11.14 -7.63
N ALA A 412 25.17 10.11 -7.06
CA ALA A 412 25.75 10.16 -5.73
C ALA A 412 27.02 11.02 -5.73
N SER A 413 27.28 11.74 -4.64
CA SER A 413 28.48 12.58 -4.53
C SER A 413 29.76 11.74 -4.51
N LYS A 414 30.90 12.34 -4.83
CA LYS A 414 32.22 11.68 -4.72
C LYS A 414 32.48 11.23 -3.29
N THR A 415 32.04 12.02 -2.30
CA THR A 415 32.13 11.66 -0.89
C THR A 415 31.39 10.35 -0.59
N ASN A 416 30.14 10.22 -1.04
CA ASN A 416 29.35 8.98 -0.88
C ASN A 416 30.01 7.79 -1.60
N CYS A 417 30.37 8.01 -2.85
CA CYS A 417 31.06 7.05 -3.71
C CYS A 417 32.42 6.59 -3.13
N ASN A 418 33.13 7.44 -2.38
CA ASN A 418 34.37 7.10 -1.68
C ASN A 418 34.11 6.28 -0.40
N GLN A 419 33.00 6.49 0.29
CA GLN A 419 32.56 5.63 1.39
C GLN A 419 32.19 4.23 0.89
N ARG A 420 31.48 4.14 -0.23
CA ARG A 420 31.18 2.87 -0.93
C ARG A 420 32.45 2.11 -1.26
N LYS A 421 33.44 2.80 -1.87
CA LYS A 421 34.77 2.25 -2.14
C LYS A 421 35.42 1.69 -0.87
N GLY A 422 35.39 2.43 0.23
CA GLY A 422 35.97 2.03 1.52
C GLY A 422 35.43 0.73 2.11
N ARG A 423 34.31 0.19 1.59
CA ARG A 423 33.76 -1.11 1.99
C ARG A 423 34.60 -2.29 1.50
N ALA A 424 35.42 -2.14 0.45
CA ALA A 424 36.29 -3.19 -0.08
C ALA A 424 37.65 -3.33 0.63
N GLY A 425 38.10 -2.32 1.38
CA GLY A 425 39.48 -2.24 1.93
C GLY A 425 39.61 -2.58 3.42
N ARG A 426 38.69 -3.39 3.97
CA ARG A 426 38.60 -3.62 5.42
C ARG A 426 39.43 -4.81 5.92
N VAL A 427 39.44 -5.90 5.16
CA VAL A 427 40.09 -7.17 5.55
C VAL A 427 41.28 -7.53 4.69
N SER A 428 41.32 -7.03 3.45
CA SER A 428 42.37 -7.31 2.47
C SER A 428 42.48 -6.19 1.45
N LYS A 429 43.44 -6.29 0.53
CA LYS A 429 43.44 -5.49 -0.70
C LYS A 429 42.08 -5.60 -1.40
N GLY A 430 41.50 -4.45 -1.72
CA GLY A 430 40.14 -4.34 -2.27
C GLY A 430 40.13 -3.76 -3.68
N TYR A 431 38.98 -3.89 -4.36
CA TYR A 431 38.78 -3.40 -5.73
C TYR A 431 37.43 -2.70 -5.85
N CYS A 432 37.40 -1.52 -6.46
CA CYS A 432 36.20 -0.73 -6.69
C CYS A 432 36.02 -0.45 -8.18
N TYR A 433 34.89 -0.89 -8.74
CA TYR A 433 34.53 -0.69 -10.14
C TYR A 433 33.40 0.32 -10.23
N ARG A 434 33.68 1.50 -10.77
CA ARG A 434 32.71 2.57 -10.99
C ARG A 434 32.16 2.49 -12.40
N LEU A 435 30.84 2.39 -12.53
CA LEU A 435 30.17 2.27 -13.83
C LEU A 435 29.90 3.64 -14.47
N VAL A 436 30.91 4.50 -14.45
CA VAL A 436 30.95 5.82 -15.09
C VAL A 436 32.32 6.03 -15.73
N THR A 437 32.41 6.92 -16.71
CA THR A 437 33.70 7.30 -17.33
C THR A 437 34.56 8.14 -16.38
N LYS A 438 35.90 8.08 -16.52
CA LYS A 438 36.83 8.92 -15.74
C LYS A 438 36.59 10.41 -15.98
N GLU A 439 36.25 10.77 -17.21
CA GLU A 439 35.95 12.15 -17.56
C GLU A 439 34.67 12.65 -16.87
N PHE A 440 33.59 11.85 -16.92
CA PHE A 440 32.32 12.16 -16.24
C PHE A 440 32.51 12.25 -14.72
N TRP A 441 33.25 11.31 -14.12
CA TRP A 441 33.61 11.35 -12.70
C TRP A 441 34.29 12.66 -12.31
N ARG A 442 35.21 13.16 -13.14
CA ARG A 442 35.97 14.39 -12.83
C ARG A 442 35.13 15.66 -12.97
N LYS A 443 34.25 15.72 -13.98
CA LYS A 443 33.53 16.95 -14.36
C LYS A 443 32.11 17.06 -13.80
N GLU A 444 31.35 15.96 -13.82
CA GLU A 444 29.89 15.99 -13.63
C GLU A 444 29.46 15.48 -12.25
N ILE A 445 30.22 14.56 -11.62
CA ILE A 445 29.88 14.05 -10.29
C ILE A 445 30.19 15.11 -9.22
N PRO A 446 29.21 15.52 -8.39
CA PRO A 446 29.43 16.54 -7.36
C PRO A 446 30.36 16.04 -6.25
N GLU A 447 31.18 16.92 -5.69
CA GLU A 447 32.15 16.56 -4.64
C GLU A 447 31.44 16.14 -3.34
N TYR A 448 30.44 16.92 -2.95
CA TYR A 448 29.68 16.79 -1.72
C TYR A 448 28.18 16.71 -1.98
N MET A 449 27.45 16.12 -1.04
CA MET A 449 25.99 16.14 -1.04
C MET A 449 25.51 17.52 -0.59
N ILE A 450 24.42 18.02 -1.18
CA ILE A 450 23.75 19.23 -0.69
C ILE A 450 23.09 18.90 0.65
N PRO A 451 23.36 19.66 1.74
CA PRO A 451 22.76 19.45 3.05
C PRO A 451 21.23 19.41 3.00
N GLN A 452 20.62 18.47 3.74
CA GLN A 452 19.16 18.29 3.69
C GLN A 452 18.40 19.50 4.23
N MET A 453 18.98 20.26 5.17
CA MET A 453 18.42 21.52 5.68
C MET A 453 18.11 22.54 4.56
N LEU A 454 18.80 22.46 3.42
CA LEU A 454 18.59 23.35 2.27
C LEU A 454 17.52 22.84 1.30
N LEU A 455 17.19 21.54 1.34
CA LEU A 455 16.33 20.86 0.37
C LEU A 455 15.01 20.35 0.95
N ALA A 456 14.91 20.20 2.27
CA ALA A 456 13.75 19.62 2.94
C ALA A 456 12.68 20.68 3.31
N PRO A 457 11.41 20.28 3.41
CA PRO A 457 10.37 21.10 4.04
C PRO A 457 10.73 21.35 5.51
N LEU A 458 10.80 22.63 5.90
CA LEU A 458 11.30 23.01 7.23
C LEU A 458 10.24 22.95 8.33
N ALA A 459 9.03 22.45 8.05
CA ALA A 459 7.88 22.56 8.93
C ALA A 459 8.13 21.97 10.32
N THR A 460 8.71 20.77 10.38
CA THR A 460 9.10 20.11 11.64
C THR A 460 10.24 20.84 12.34
N VAL A 461 11.24 21.33 11.61
CA VAL A 461 12.34 22.15 12.16
C VAL A 461 11.81 23.42 12.80
N VAL A 462 10.95 24.17 12.10
CA VAL A 462 10.36 25.42 12.61
C VAL A 462 9.54 25.17 13.88
N LEU A 463 8.75 24.09 13.93
CA LEU A 463 8.02 23.72 15.16
C LEU A 463 8.94 23.37 16.33
N LYS A 464 10.05 22.63 16.08
CA LYS A 464 11.05 22.33 17.12
C LYS A 464 11.77 23.59 17.59
N VAL A 465 12.10 24.51 16.69
CA VAL A 465 12.68 25.82 17.02
C VAL A 465 11.72 26.65 17.88
N LYS A 466 10.43 26.66 17.54
CA LYS A 466 9.39 27.33 18.35
C LYS A 466 9.24 26.71 19.74
N LEU A 467 9.34 25.38 19.87
CA LEU A 467 9.36 24.72 21.19
C LEU A 467 10.59 25.11 22.01
N LEU A 468 11.76 25.22 21.38
CA LEU A 468 13.01 25.60 22.03
C LEU A 468 12.91 27.00 22.66
N ASP A 469 12.16 27.91 22.03
CA ASP A 469 11.84 29.26 22.53
C ASP A 469 13.10 30.12 22.74
N MET A 470 13.95 30.17 21.71
CA MET A 470 15.20 30.95 21.69
C MET A 470 15.15 32.13 20.73
N GLY A 471 13.96 32.69 20.52
CA GLY A 471 13.72 33.84 19.64
C GLY A 471 13.12 33.48 18.29
N ASP A 472 13.14 34.46 17.37
CA ASP A 472 12.59 34.34 16.01
C ASP A 472 13.28 33.20 15.23
N PRO A 473 12.53 32.28 14.60
CA PRO A 473 13.10 31.15 13.87
C PRO A 473 14.01 31.55 12.71
N ARG A 474 13.77 32.69 12.05
CA ARG A 474 14.62 33.15 10.94
C ARG A 474 15.99 33.51 11.46
N CYS A 475 16.04 34.32 12.53
CA CYS A 475 17.28 34.68 13.21
C CYS A 475 18.01 33.47 13.80
N LEU A 476 17.28 32.48 14.30
CA LEU A 476 17.91 31.29 14.88
C LEU A 476 18.47 30.37 13.78
N LEU A 477 17.68 30.06 12.75
CA LEU A 477 18.05 29.18 11.64
C LEU A 477 19.12 29.80 10.74
N SER A 478 19.20 31.14 10.65
CA SER A 478 20.32 31.81 9.95
C SER A 478 21.68 31.55 10.62
N THR A 479 21.68 31.04 11.86
CA THR A 479 22.89 30.63 12.58
C THR A 479 23.10 29.11 12.59
N ALA A 480 22.35 28.34 11.80
CA ALA A 480 22.62 26.92 11.56
C ALA A 480 23.94 26.72 10.80
N LEU A 481 24.48 25.50 10.80
CA LEU A 481 25.68 25.15 10.04
C LEU A 481 25.47 25.38 8.53
N SER A 482 24.32 24.91 8.03
CA SER A 482 23.83 25.15 6.67
C SER A 482 22.51 25.93 6.76
N PRO A 483 22.54 27.28 6.78
CA PRO A 483 21.34 28.08 7.00
C PRO A 483 20.38 27.97 5.80
N PRO A 484 19.09 27.65 6.02
CA PRO A 484 18.10 27.65 4.95
C PRO A 484 17.85 29.07 4.42
N SER A 485 17.30 29.17 3.20
CA SER A 485 16.91 30.47 2.66
C SER A 485 15.76 31.07 3.47
N LEU A 486 15.83 32.38 3.72
CA LEU A 486 14.82 33.10 4.51
C LEU A 486 13.41 32.96 3.90
N GLY A 487 13.31 33.04 2.57
CA GLY A 487 12.04 32.83 1.87
C GLY A 487 11.45 31.42 2.05
N ASN A 488 12.28 30.38 2.22
CA ASN A 488 11.79 29.04 2.54
C ASN A 488 11.24 28.98 3.98
N VAL A 489 11.92 29.62 4.93
CA VAL A 489 11.44 29.74 6.32
C VAL A 489 10.09 30.47 6.37
N GLU A 490 9.95 31.60 5.67
CA GLU A 490 8.70 32.38 5.60
C GLU A 490 7.55 31.58 4.98
N LYS A 491 7.78 30.93 3.82
CA LYS A 491 6.79 30.04 3.20
C LYS A 491 6.37 28.91 4.16
N THR A 492 7.32 28.34 4.89
CA THR A 492 7.05 27.29 5.88
C THR A 492 6.20 27.80 7.04
N VAL A 493 6.48 29.01 7.55
CA VAL A 493 5.65 29.62 8.61
C VAL A 493 4.23 29.84 8.12
N LEU A 494 4.03 30.36 6.91
CA LEU A 494 2.71 30.55 6.32
C LEU A 494 1.95 29.22 6.17
N GLN A 495 2.62 28.15 5.74
CA GLN A 495 2.03 26.82 5.67
C GLN A 495 1.63 26.27 7.04
N LEU A 496 2.46 26.48 8.08
CA LEU A 496 2.13 26.09 9.45
C LEU A 496 0.96 26.90 10.02
N ILE A 497 0.79 28.15 9.60
CA ILE A 497 -0.40 28.97 9.91
C ILE A 497 -1.63 28.38 9.22
N GLU A 498 -1.56 28.08 7.92
CA GLU A 498 -2.66 27.45 7.15
C GLU A 498 -3.06 26.09 7.73
N MET A 499 -2.07 25.30 8.18
CA MET A 499 -2.29 24.02 8.86
C MET A 499 -2.98 24.18 10.22
N GLY A 500 -2.86 25.35 10.87
CA GLY A 500 -3.33 25.65 12.21
C GLY A 500 -2.33 25.35 13.33
N ALA A 501 -1.09 24.99 12.97
CA ALA A 501 0.00 24.71 13.91
C ALA A 501 0.57 25.99 14.55
N LEU A 502 0.55 27.10 13.79
CA LEU A 502 0.89 28.44 14.26
C LEU A 502 -0.33 29.35 14.17
N SER A 503 -0.41 30.33 15.07
CA SER A 503 -1.47 31.35 15.09
C SER A 503 -1.08 32.50 14.18
N ALA A 504 -2.03 32.98 13.36
CA ALA A 504 -1.87 34.15 12.50
C ALA A 504 -1.82 35.51 13.25
N ARG A 505 -1.56 35.52 14.57
CA ARG A 505 -1.66 36.75 15.36
C ARG A 505 -0.59 37.75 14.94
N SER A 506 -1.03 38.96 14.61
CA SER A 506 -0.25 40.18 14.63
C SER A 506 -0.03 40.56 16.09
N ASP A 507 1.18 40.42 16.62
CA ASP A 507 1.54 41.17 17.83
C ASP A 507 1.37 42.67 17.54
N GLU A 508 1.25 43.51 18.56
CA GLU A 508 1.15 44.99 18.46
C GLU A 508 2.33 45.63 17.68
N LYS A 509 3.34 44.84 17.31
CA LYS A 509 4.50 45.18 16.47
C LYS A 509 4.40 44.72 15.00
N GLY A 510 3.28 44.16 14.54
CA GLY A 510 2.96 44.04 13.11
C GLY A 510 3.66 42.96 12.29
N HIS A 511 4.43 42.04 12.89
CA HIS A 511 5.07 40.95 12.12
C HIS A 511 4.14 39.73 11.99
N ILE A 512 3.44 39.64 10.86
CA ILE A 512 2.62 38.47 10.44
C ILE A 512 3.48 37.20 10.26
N GLU A 513 4.80 37.37 10.17
CA GLU A 513 5.76 36.41 9.64
C GLU A 513 6.34 35.41 10.65
N ASP A 514 6.04 35.53 11.96
CA ASP A 514 6.63 34.67 12.98
C ASP A 514 5.65 33.62 13.54
N GLY A 515 4.41 34.03 13.88
CA GLY A 515 3.32 33.16 14.36
C GLY A 515 3.57 32.49 15.72
N ASN A 516 2.55 32.45 16.59
CA ASN A 516 2.67 31.81 17.92
C ASN A 516 2.24 30.34 17.90
N LEU A 517 2.93 29.48 18.66
CA LEU A 517 2.62 28.05 18.72
C LEU A 517 1.22 27.79 19.31
N THR A 518 0.34 27.15 18.53
CA THR A 518 -1.03 26.81 18.95
C THR A 518 -1.05 25.53 19.80
N PHE A 519 -2.21 25.15 20.33
CA PHE A 519 -2.38 23.83 20.97
C PHE A 519 -2.09 22.69 19.97
N LEU A 520 -2.62 22.79 18.75
CA LEU A 520 -2.36 21.83 17.68
C LEU A 520 -0.86 21.74 17.37
N GLY A 521 -0.19 22.88 17.20
CA GLY A 521 1.26 22.91 16.96
C GLY A 521 2.08 22.33 18.11
N ARG A 522 1.67 22.58 19.37
CA ARG A 522 2.30 21.95 20.55
C ARG A 522 2.19 20.44 20.50
N VAL A 523 1.00 19.90 20.22
CA VAL A 523 0.80 18.45 20.11
C VAL A 523 1.64 17.88 18.96
N GLN A 524 1.52 18.45 17.76
CA GLN A 524 2.27 18.01 16.56
C GLN A 524 3.78 17.96 16.81
N ALA A 525 4.35 18.97 17.48
CA ALA A 525 5.77 19.04 17.75
C ALA A 525 6.30 17.97 18.74
N HIS A 526 5.41 17.37 19.55
CA HIS A 526 5.76 16.28 20.48
C HIS A 526 5.51 14.87 19.89
N LEU A 527 4.70 14.77 18.84
CA LEU A 527 4.37 13.50 18.21
C LEU A 527 5.44 13.08 17.18
N PRO A 528 5.85 11.79 17.15
CA PRO A 528 6.82 11.28 16.19
C PRO A 528 6.16 10.89 14.86
N VAL A 529 5.25 11.73 14.34
CA VAL A 529 4.47 11.46 13.12
C VAL A 529 4.46 12.71 12.23
N ASP A 530 4.09 12.52 10.97
CA ASP A 530 3.88 13.64 10.05
C ASP A 530 2.81 14.63 10.58
N LEU A 531 2.96 15.91 10.25
CA LEU A 531 2.11 16.96 10.78
C LEU A 531 0.62 16.77 10.43
N TYR A 532 0.31 16.25 9.25
CA TYR A 532 -1.08 15.95 8.86
C TYR A 532 -1.67 14.82 9.73
N LEU A 533 -0.87 13.81 10.08
CA LEU A 533 -1.27 12.74 11.00
C LEU A 533 -1.41 13.26 12.44
N GLY A 534 -0.56 14.20 12.87
CA GLY A 534 -0.72 14.89 14.15
C GLY A 534 -2.04 15.67 14.23
N LYS A 535 -2.42 16.34 13.13
CA LYS A 535 -3.72 17.02 13.00
C LYS A 535 -4.89 16.04 13.01
N LEU A 536 -4.75 14.90 12.33
CA LEU A 536 -5.73 13.81 12.34
C LEU A 536 -6.04 13.35 13.78
N ILE A 537 -5.01 13.18 14.61
CA ILE A 537 -5.18 12.73 16.00
C ILE A 537 -5.93 13.79 16.83
N VAL A 538 -5.56 15.08 16.71
CA VAL A 538 -6.23 16.17 17.45
C VAL A 538 -7.68 16.32 17.02
N LEU A 539 -7.97 16.26 15.71
CA LEU A 539 -9.33 16.26 15.21
C LEU A 539 -10.10 15.01 15.65
N GLY A 540 -9.46 13.84 15.66
CA GLY A 540 -10.05 12.61 16.18
C GLY A 540 -10.52 12.75 17.62
N HIS A 541 -9.75 13.42 18.48
CA HIS A 541 -10.19 13.75 19.83
C HIS A 541 -11.41 14.70 19.84
N ALA A 542 -11.38 15.78 19.06
CA ALA A 542 -12.47 16.75 18.98
C ALA A 542 -13.79 16.14 18.48
N PHE A 543 -13.72 15.16 17.59
CA PHE A 543 -14.88 14.48 16.98
C PHE A 543 -15.25 13.14 17.65
N GLY A 544 -14.57 12.75 18.73
CA GLY A 544 -14.88 11.53 19.50
C GLY A 544 -14.46 10.21 18.84
N CYS A 545 -13.48 10.22 17.92
CA CYS A 545 -12.92 9.05 17.24
C CYS A 545 -11.38 8.97 17.39
N LEU A 546 -10.88 9.30 18.59
CA LEU A 546 -9.45 9.35 18.89
C LEU A 546 -8.76 7.99 18.70
N ASP A 547 -9.40 6.91 19.12
CA ASP A 547 -8.85 5.54 19.02
C ASP A 547 -8.55 5.18 17.56
N GLU A 548 -9.54 5.37 16.69
CA GLU A 548 -9.43 5.12 15.25
C GLU A 548 -8.35 5.98 14.62
N CYS A 549 -8.29 7.28 14.96
CA CYS A 549 -7.31 8.20 14.42
C CYS A 549 -5.88 7.87 14.87
N LEU A 550 -5.68 7.38 16.10
CA LEU A 550 -4.39 6.89 16.59
C LEU A 550 -3.94 5.66 15.81
N ILE A 551 -4.84 4.70 15.56
CA ILE A 551 -4.54 3.50 14.76
C ILE A 551 -4.16 3.89 13.32
N ILE A 552 -4.93 4.79 12.70
CA ILE A 552 -4.66 5.28 11.34
C ILE A 552 -3.31 6.00 11.29
N ALA A 553 -3.04 6.91 12.23
CA ALA A 553 -1.78 7.64 12.31
C ALA A 553 -0.58 6.70 12.51
N ALA A 554 -0.71 5.70 13.39
CA ALA A 554 0.33 4.70 13.60
C ALA A 554 0.57 3.85 12.33
N SER A 555 -0.51 3.43 11.67
CA SER A 555 -0.45 2.61 10.46
C SER A 555 0.23 3.31 9.28
N HIS A 556 0.01 4.62 9.11
CA HIS A 556 0.64 5.42 8.05
C HIS A 556 2.06 5.90 8.38
N SER A 557 2.41 5.96 9.67
CA SER A 557 3.77 6.33 10.12
C SER A 557 4.75 5.16 10.03
N VAL A 558 4.25 3.93 10.14
CA VAL A 558 5.03 2.70 9.91
C VAL A 558 4.84 2.26 8.46
N ARG A 559 5.77 1.45 7.94
CA ARG A 559 5.57 0.83 6.63
C ARG A 559 4.35 -0.07 6.64
N SER A 560 3.63 -0.08 5.51
CA SER A 560 2.46 -0.94 5.32
C SER A 560 2.75 -2.38 5.78
N PHE A 561 1.89 -2.88 6.66
CA PHE A 561 1.96 -4.26 7.15
C PHE A 561 1.40 -5.26 6.15
N PHE A 562 0.83 -4.82 5.02
CA PHE A 562 0.44 -5.72 3.94
C PHE A 562 1.66 -6.23 3.17
N VAL A 563 1.67 -7.54 2.89
CA VAL A 563 2.72 -8.22 2.14
C VAL A 563 2.44 -8.12 0.65
N THR A 564 3.42 -7.62 -0.11
CA THR A 564 3.35 -7.52 -1.56
C THR A 564 4.45 -8.40 -2.17
N SER A 565 4.21 -9.71 -2.23
CA SER A 565 5.07 -10.64 -2.97
C SER A 565 4.70 -10.61 -4.45
N PHE A 566 5.68 -10.52 -5.36
CA PHE A 566 5.45 -10.47 -6.81
C PHE A 566 4.56 -11.63 -7.29
N MET A 567 4.79 -12.84 -6.79
CA MET A 567 4.04 -14.05 -7.17
C MET A 567 2.60 -14.09 -6.63
N GLN A 568 2.26 -13.26 -5.64
CA GLN A 568 0.98 -13.30 -4.92
C GLN A 568 0.30 -11.92 -4.85
N GLN A 569 0.65 -11.01 -5.76
CA GLN A 569 0.09 -9.65 -5.83
C GLN A 569 -1.44 -9.63 -5.81
N LEU A 570 -2.08 -10.46 -6.66
CA LEU A 570 -3.55 -10.51 -6.77
C LEU A 570 -4.20 -11.02 -5.49
N ALA A 571 -3.65 -12.06 -4.87
CA ALA A 571 -4.16 -12.59 -3.62
C ALA A 571 -4.02 -11.59 -2.45
N GLY A 572 -2.87 -10.89 -2.38
CA GLY A 572 -2.66 -9.81 -1.42
C GLY A 572 -3.62 -8.63 -1.61
N ASN A 573 -3.88 -8.23 -2.86
CA ASN A 573 -4.85 -7.17 -3.16
C ASN A 573 -6.30 -7.60 -2.87
N ARG A 574 -6.64 -8.88 -3.07
CA ARG A 574 -7.94 -9.42 -2.67
C ARG A 574 -8.12 -9.34 -1.15
N SER A 575 -7.10 -9.70 -0.39
CA SER A 575 -7.11 -9.54 1.07
C SER A 575 -7.32 -8.08 1.47
N LYS A 576 -6.63 -7.14 0.80
CA LYS A 576 -6.87 -5.71 1.02
C LYS A 576 -8.34 -5.33 0.75
N LEU A 577 -8.89 -5.68 -0.41
CA LEU A 577 -10.30 -5.36 -0.72
C LEU A 577 -11.28 -5.95 0.31
N ALA A 578 -10.99 -7.13 0.86
CA ALA A 578 -11.78 -7.72 1.96
C ALA A 578 -11.75 -6.86 3.24
N PHE A 579 -10.58 -6.35 3.65
CA PHE A 579 -10.48 -5.43 4.78
C PHE A 579 -11.05 -4.03 4.50
N ALA A 580 -11.08 -3.61 3.24
CA ALA A 580 -11.66 -2.33 2.83
C ALA A 580 -13.18 -2.30 3.03
N ARG A 581 -13.87 -3.47 3.05
CA ARG A 581 -15.31 -3.61 3.28
C ARG A 581 -16.16 -2.67 2.41
N GLY A 582 -15.84 -2.61 1.12
CA GLY A 582 -16.52 -1.74 0.15
C GLY A 582 -16.21 -0.25 0.28
N THR A 583 -15.23 0.14 1.11
CA THR A 583 -14.77 1.54 1.21
C THR A 583 -13.59 1.80 0.29
N SER A 584 -13.59 2.95 -0.38
CA SER A 584 -12.47 3.42 -1.21
C SER A 584 -11.43 4.18 -0.36
N SER A 585 -11.00 3.63 0.79
CA SER A 585 -10.07 4.29 1.71
C SER A 585 -9.02 3.35 2.28
N ASP A 586 -7.74 3.61 1.96
CA ASP A 586 -6.60 2.88 2.52
C ASP A 586 -6.44 3.08 4.04
N SER A 587 -6.86 4.23 4.57
CA SER A 587 -6.87 4.49 6.01
C SER A 587 -7.86 3.58 6.75
N LEU A 588 -9.08 3.44 6.22
CA LEU A 588 -10.10 2.56 6.81
C LEU A 588 -9.74 1.08 6.63
N LEU A 589 -9.12 0.74 5.50
CA LEU A 589 -8.51 -0.58 5.27
C LEU A 589 -7.52 -0.93 6.40
N CYS A 590 -6.56 -0.05 6.69
CA CYS A 590 -5.56 -0.29 7.73
C CYS A 590 -6.21 -0.39 9.12
N LEU A 591 -7.16 0.49 9.43
CA LEU A 591 -7.93 0.46 10.67
C LEU A 591 -8.66 -0.88 10.85
N ASN A 592 -9.36 -1.36 9.82
CA ASN A 592 -10.13 -2.61 9.88
C ASN A 592 -9.22 -3.83 10.04
N ALA A 593 -8.09 -3.87 9.33
CA ALA A 593 -7.10 -4.94 9.46
C ALA A 593 -6.46 -4.98 10.85
N PHE A 594 -6.11 -3.82 11.41
CA PHE A 594 -5.57 -3.71 12.77
C PHE A 594 -6.59 -4.13 13.82
N ARG A 595 -7.85 -3.69 13.70
CA ARG A 595 -8.94 -4.10 14.60
C ARG A 595 -9.23 -5.59 14.54
N ALA A 596 -9.20 -6.19 13.35
CA ALA A 596 -9.37 -7.63 13.18
C ALA A 596 -8.26 -8.41 13.90
N TRP A 597 -7.01 -7.98 13.76
CA TRP A 597 -5.88 -8.57 14.46
C TRP A 597 -5.97 -8.39 15.99
N GLN A 598 -6.31 -7.18 16.46
CA GLN A 598 -6.46 -6.88 17.88
C GLN A 598 -7.61 -7.68 18.52
N SER A 599 -8.72 -7.84 17.80
CA SER A 599 -9.86 -8.65 18.25
C SER A 599 -9.48 -10.13 18.34
N ALA A 600 -8.79 -10.69 17.33
CA ALA A 600 -8.29 -12.05 17.37
C ALA A 600 -7.31 -12.30 18.54
N LYS A 601 -6.47 -11.30 18.86
CA LYS A 601 -5.58 -11.32 20.03
C LYS A 601 -6.38 -11.34 21.34
N LYS A 602 -7.39 -10.48 21.49
CA LYS A 602 -8.27 -10.40 22.67
C LYS A 602 -9.12 -11.66 22.89
N GLU A 603 -9.61 -12.26 21.80
CA GLU A 603 -10.38 -13.51 21.82
C GLU A 603 -9.52 -14.75 22.14
N GLY A 604 -8.20 -14.59 22.29
CA GLY A 604 -7.29 -15.68 22.58
C GLY A 604 -7.09 -16.65 21.40
N LYS A 605 -7.31 -16.21 20.16
CA LYS A 605 -7.02 -16.99 18.95
C LYS A 605 -5.51 -17.17 18.70
N PHE A 606 -4.67 -16.34 19.29
CA PHE A 606 -3.21 -16.41 19.19
C PHE A 606 -2.59 -17.03 20.45
N ARG A 607 -2.89 -18.30 20.72
CA ARG A 607 -2.34 -18.99 21.91
C ARG A 607 -0.86 -19.31 21.73
N HIS A 608 -0.48 -19.71 20.52
CA HIS A 608 0.90 -19.95 20.12
C HIS A 608 1.38 -18.89 19.12
N PRO A 609 2.69 -18.54 19.11
CA PRO A 609 3.25 -17.63 18.12
C PRO A 609 3.00 -18.07 16.67
N LYS A 610 2.86 -19.38 16.44
CA LYS A 610 2.54 -19.97 15.14
C LYS A 610 1.16 -19.58 14.64
N ASP A 611 0.15 -19.56 15.51
CA ASP A 611 -1.24 -19.21 15.16
C ASP A 611 -1.31 -17.79 14.61
N GLN A 612 -0.56 -16.88 15.23
CA GLN A 612 -0.45 -15.50 14.77
C GLN A 612 0.27 -15.40 13.42
N MET A 613 1.34 -16.20 13.24
CA MET A 613 2.07 -16.26 11.98
C MET A 613 1.20 -16.79 10.83
N ASP A 614 0.37 -17.81 11.10
CA ASP A 614 -0.52 -18.42 10.12
C ASP A 614 -1.67 -17.47 9.77
N TRP A 615 -2.26 -16.77 10.76
CA TRP A 615 -3.20 -15.66 10.50
C TRP A 615 -2.58 -14.58 9.61
N GLY A 616 -1.31 -14.23 9.84
CA GLY A 616 -0.58 -13.28 8.99
C GLY A 616 -0.43 -13.76 7.56
N LYS A 617 -0.11 -15.05 7.34
CA LYS A 617 -0.01 -15.64 5.99
C LYS A 617 -1.35 -15.64 5.27
N GLU A 618 -2.42 -16.06 5.93
CA GLU A 618 -3.77 -16.12 5.36
C GLU A 618 -4.27 -14.75 4.93
N ASN A 619 -3.97 -13.71 5.73
CA ASN A 619 -4.42 -12.34 5.48
C ASN A 619 -3.40 -11.49 4.70
N PHE A 620 -2.27 -12.06 4.26
CA PHE A 620 -1.17 -11.32 3.63
C PHE A 620 -0.67 -10.13 4.48
N ILE A 621 -0.53 -10.34 5.79
CA ILE A 621 -0.07 -9.35 6.77
C ILE A 621 1.23 -9.82 7.43
N HIS A 622 2.21 -8.92 7.47
CA HIS A 622 3.48 -9.13 8.13
C HIS A 622 3.37 -8.88 9.64
N ILE A 623 3.37 -9.96 10.44
CA ILE A 623 3.12 -9.90 11.90
C ILE A 623 4.07 -8.97 12.65
N LYS A 624 5.34 -8.88 12.25
CA LYS A 624 6.27 -7.93 12.88
C LYS A 624 5.84 -6.46 12.70
N ARG A 625 5.32 -6.12 11.52
CA ARG A 625 4.94 -4.73 11.19
C ARG A 625 3.66 -4.31 11.88
N ILE A 626 2.68 -5.21 11.98
CA ILE A 626 1.45 -4.91 12.73
C ILE A 626 1.73 -4.76 14.24
N ARG A 627 2.73 -5.48 14.79
CA ARG A 627 3.24 -5.26 16.15
C ARG A 627 3.95 -3.91 16.29
N GLU A 628 4.78 -3.51 15.33
CA GLU A 628 5.39 -2.16 15.31
C GLU A 628 4.30 -1.05 15.28
N VAL A 629 3.19 -1.28 14.57
CA VAL A 629 2.02 -0.38 14.60
C VAL A 629 1.34 -0.37 15.97
N GLU A 630 1.20 -1.52 16.63
CA GLU A 630 0.67 -1.61 18.00
C GLU A 630 1.56 -0.84 19.00
N GLU A 631 2.89 -1.03 18.92
CA GLU A 631 3.87 -0.31 19.74
C GLU A 631 3.80 1.21 19.53
N LEU A 632 3.72 1.66 18.26
CA LEU A 632 3.56 3.08 17.95
C LEU A 632 2.20 3.62 18.43
N TYR A 633 1.12 2.85 18.27
CA TYR A 633 -0.20 3.22 18.75
C TYR A 633 -0.18 3.46 20.28
N GLU A 634 0.42 2.56 21.07
CA GLU A 634 0.52 2.71 22.53
C GLU A 634 1.42 3.90 22.91
N GLU A 635 2.52 4.13 22.20
CA GLU A 635 3.38 5.30 22.43
C GLU A 635 2.65 6.61 22.09
N LEU A 636 1.90 6.65 20.98
CA LEU A 636 1.09 7.82 20.61
C LEU A 636 0.02 8.08 21.67
N LYS A 637 -0.72 7.03 22.07
CA LYS A 637 -1.72 7.09 23.15
C LYS A 637 -1.13 7.65 24.44
N LYS A 638 0.07 7.19 24.82
CA LYS A 638 0.80 7.72 25.99
C LYS A 638 1.20 9.18 25.81
N ARG A 639 1.73 9.59 24.66
CA ARG A 639 2.12 10.99 24.42
C ARG A 639 0.93 11.94 24.44
N VAL A 640 -0.18 11.56 23.80
CA VAL A 640 -1.37 12.42 23.77
C VAL A 640 -2.06 12.53 25.14
N SER A 641 -1.89 11.53 26.01
CA SER A 641 -2.41 11.60 27.39
C SER A 641 -1.83 12.77 28.20
N GLN A 642 -0.61 13.22 27.89
CA GLN A 642 0.00 14.41 28.51
C GLN A 642 -0.75 15.71 28.18
N PHE A 643 -1.58 15.68 27.15
CA PHE A 643 -2.44 16.77 26.70
C PHE A 643 -3.91 16.55 27.09
N ASN A 644 -4.19 15.67 28.06
CA ASN A 644 -5.54 15.27 28.51
C ASN A 644 -6.42 14.62 27.42
N MET A 645 -5.78 14.05 26.39
CA MET A 645 -6.48 13.29 25.35
C MET A 645 -6.44 11.81 25.69
N HIS A 646 -7.56 11.25 26.14
CA HIS A 646 -7.66 9.84 26.55
C HIS A 646 -8.58 9.05 25.61
N VAL A 647 -8.19 7.81 25.34
CA VAL A 647 -9.03 6.83 24.63
C VAL A 647 -10.05 6.26 25.61
N GLN A 648 -11.32 6.26 25.23
CA GLN A 648 -12.39 5.64 26.02
C GLN A 648 -12.35 4.12 25.82
N GLU A 649 -12.32 3.35 26.92
CA GLU A 649 -12.19 1.88 26.85
C GLU A 649 -13.50 1.15 26.51
N ASN A 650 -14.64 1.84 26.60
CA ASN A 650 -15.98 1.26 26.41
C ASN A 650 -16.84 2.09 25.45
N THR A 651 -16.73 1.79 24.17
CA THR A 651 -17.76 2.13 23.18
C THR A 651 -18.01 0.89 22.35
N GLN A 652 -18.82 -0.05 22.88
CA GLN A 652 -19.40 -1.06 22.00
C GLN A 652 -20.34 -0.31 21.04
N PRO A 653 -20.16 -0.43 19.71
CA PRO A 653 -21.13 0.09 18.77
C PRO A 653 -22.40 -0.78 18.90
N LEU A 654 -23.36 -0.31 19.69
CA LEU A 654 -24.61 -1.02 19.98
C LEU A 654 -25.56 -1.15 18.76
N ASP A 655 -25.24 -0.53 17.61
CA ASP A 655 -26.12 -0.52 16.43
C ASP A 655 -25.35 -0.36 15.09
N TYR A 656 -25.88 -0.89 13.98
CA TYR A 656 -25.29 -0.77 12.64
C TYR A 656 -25.23 0.69 12.16
N THR A 657 -26.20 1.53 12.55
CA THR A 657 -26.20 2.98 12.27
C THR A 657 -24.96 3.68 12.84
N SER A 658 -24.42 3.20 13.96
CA SER A 658 -23.23 3.76 14.59
C SER A 658 -21.96 3.54 13.76
N THR A 659 -21.87 2.43 13.01
CA THR A 659 -20.69 2.11 12.18
C THR A 659 -20.61 3.02 10.96
N HIS A 660 -21.73 3.29 10.30
CA HIS A 660 -21.78 4.22 9.17
C HIS A 660 -21.54 5.66 9.62
N ARG A 661 -22.12 6.06 10.77
CA ARG A 661 -21.86 7.37 11.38
C ARG A 661 -20.38 7.56 11.70
N LEU A 662 -19.73 6.57 12.33
CA LEU A 662 -18.30 6.61 12.60
C LEU A 662 -17.49 6.71 11.31
N LYS A 663 -17.84 5.92 10.28
CA LYS A 663 -17.20 6.01 8.96
C LYS A 663 -17.29 7.41 8.37
N PHE A 664 -18.47 8.04 8.41
CA PHE A 664 -18.65 9.40 7.92
C PHE A 664 -17.82 10.42 8.72
N ILE A 665 -17.83 10.34 10.05
CA ILE A 665 -17.02 11.20 10.93
C ILE A 665 -15.53 11.05 10.60
N LEU A 666 -15.05 9.82 10.43
CA LEU A 666 -13.66 9.56 10.04
C LEU A 666 -13.33 10.17 8.67
N GLN A 667 -14.24 10.11 7.70
CA GLN A 667 -14.06 10.76 6.40
C GLN A 667 -13.94 12.28 6.53
N VAL A 668 -14.77 12.91 7.37
CA VAL A 668 -14.70 14.36 7.66
C VAL A 668 -13.39 14.72 8.35
N VAL A 669 -12.98 13.94 9.36
CA VAL A 669 -11.73 14.14 10.10
C VAL A 669 -10.52 13.96 9.18
N MET A 670 -10.51 12.94 8.33
CA MET A 670 -9.45 12.73 7.33
C MET A 670 -9.41 13.86 6.30
N ALA A 671 -10.57 14.31 5.81
CA ALA A 671 -10.63 15.44 4.88
C ALA A 671 -10.04 16.70 5.54
N GLY A 672 -10.48 17.07 6.75
CA GLY A 672 -9.96 18.24 7.47
C GLY A 672 -8.48 18.13 7.85
N ALA A 673 -8.00 16.92 8.14
CA ALA A 673 -6.60 16.67 8.46
C ALA A 673 -5.69 16.77 7.23
N LEU A 674 -6.10 16.23 6.08
CA LEU A 674 -5.30 16.15 4.86
C LEU A 674 -5.42 17.37 3.93
N TYR A 675 -6.29 18.34 4.26
CA TYR A 675 -6.39 19.62 3.55
C TYR A 675 -5.01 20.31 3.44
N PRO A 676 -4.63 20.88 2.29
CA PRO A 676 -5.39 21.04 1.04
C PRO A 676 -5.15 19.93 -0.02
N ASN A 677 -4.62 18.77 0.38
CA ASN A 677 -4.22 17.70 -0.56
C ASN A 677 -5.42 16.92 -1.11
N TYR A 678 -6.28 17.61 -1.86
CA TYR A 678 -7.47 17.06 -2.48
C TYR A 678 -7.25 16.85 -3.98
N PHE A 679 -7.84 15.76 -4.45
CA PHE A 679 -7.87 15.42 -5.86
C PHE A 679 -9.33 15.32 -6.29
N VAL A 680 -9.64 15.89 -7.45
CA VAL A 680 -10.94 15.68 -8.08
C VAL A 680 -10.84 14.42 -8.91
N GLN A 681 -11.75 13.50 -8.63
CA GLN A 681 -12.01 12.38 -9.53
C GLN A 681 -12.60 12.95 -10.82
N GLY A 682 -11.97 12.68 -11.96
CA GLY A 682 -12.53 13.04 -13.26
C GLY A 682 -13.91 12.43 -13.43
N GLU A 683 -14.86 13.20 -13.96
CA GLU A 683 -16.19 12.70 -14.30
C GLU A 683 -16.06 11.59 -15.35
N ILE A 684 -16.79 10.50 -15.13
CA ILE A 684 -16.92 9.46 -16.14
C ILE A 684 -17.93 9.98 -17.15
N ASP A 685 -17.52 10.17 -18.39
CA ASP A 685 -18.46 10.43 -19.48
C ASP A 685 -19.27 9.14 -19.72
N ASP A 686 -20.47 9.09 -19.15
CA ASP A 686 -21.37 7.94 -19.23
C ASP A 686 -21.69 7.56 -20.68
N ARG A 687 -21.73 8.54 -21.60
CA ARG A 687 -21.96 8.26 -23.04
C ARG A 687 -20.79 7.49 -23.65
N LEU A 688 -19.56 7.93 -23.36
CA LEU A 688 -18.36 7.24 -23.80
C LEU A 688 -18.21 5.88 -23.12
N ALA A 689 -18.53 5.78 -21.83
CA ALA A 689 -18.46 4.55 -21.06
C ALA A 689 -19.42 3.47 -21.62
N SER A 690 -20.68 3.84 -21.88
CA SER A 690 -21.68 2.91 -22.41
C SER A 690 -21.39 2.49 -23.85
N ARG A 691 -20.89 3.42 -24.68
CA ARG A 691 -20.40 3.10 -26.03
C ARG A 691 -19.20 2.16 -25.99
N ASP A 692 -18.25 2.39 -25.09
CA ASP A 692 -17.04 1.58 -24.99
C ASP A 692 -17.31 0.20 -24.39
N MET A 693 -18.31 0.05 -23.52
CA MET A 693 -18.72 -1.23 -22.91
C MET A 693 -19.80 -1.97 -23.71
N CYS A 694 -20.25 -1.40 -24.83
CA CYS A 694 -21.26 -1.95 -25.71
C CYS A 694 -22.52 -2.45 -24.96
N GLY A 695 -23.05 -1.59 -24.09
CA GLY A 695 -24.21 -1.88 -23.25
C GLY A 695 -23.95 -2.86 -22.09
N SER A 696 -22.72 -3.30 -21.84
CA SER A 696 -22.38 -4.10 -20.66
C SER A 696 -22.21 -3.24 -19.41
N ASN A 697 -22.58 -3.76 -18.24
CA ASN A 697 -22.44 -3.02 -16.98
C ASN A 697 -20.95 -2.83 -16.60
N ALA A 698 -20.49 -1.57 -16.64
CA ALA A 698 -19.09 -1.21 -16.34
C ALA A 698 -18.65 -1.56 -14.90
N ARG A 699 -19.58 -1.77 -13.96
CA ARG A 699 -19.28 -2.12 -12.56
C ARG A 699 -18.97 -3.60 -12.36
N THR A 700 -19.38 -4.46 -13.29
CA THR A 700 -19.20 -5.92 -13.22
C THR A 700 -18.33 -6.47 -14.34
N THR A 701 -18.01 -5.64 -15.34
CA THR A 701 -17.43 -6.10 -16.60
C THR A 701 -16.13 -5.36 -16.93
N VAL A 702 -15.15 -6.10 -17.47
CA VAL A 702 -13.91 -5.55 -18.04
C VAL A 702 -13.82 -5.81 -19.54
N MET A 703 -13.23 -4.87 -20.27
CA MET A 703 -13.03 -4.96 -21.72
C MET A 703 -11.58 -5.30 -22.05
N LEU A 704 -11.41 -6.24 -22.99
CA LEU A 704 -10.16 -6.55 -23.69
C LEU A 704 -10.25 -6.12 -25.16
N ARG A 705 -9.10 -5.75 -25.74
CA ARG A 705 -8.95 -5.32 -27.14
C ARG A 705 -7.84 -6.13 -27.82
N LYS A 706 -7.80 -6.05 -29.16
CA LYS A 706 -6.89 -6.80 -30.05
C LYS A 706 -7.14 -8.32 -30.04
N LEU A 707 -8.40 -8.74 -29.94
CA LEU A 707 -8.72 -10.15 -30.16
C LEU A 707 -8.69 -10.51 -31.65
N PRO A 708 -8.33 -11.76 -32.00
CA PRO A 708 -8.36 -12.24 -33.37
C PRO A 708 -9.81 -12.47 -33.85
N PRO A 709 -10.05 -12.62 -35.16
CA PRO A 709 -11.33 -13.10 -35.68
C PRO A 709 -11.72 -14.46 -35.07
N TYR A 710 -13.02 -14.74 -34.99
CA TYR A 710 -13.57 -15.92 -34.29
C TYR A 710 -13.14 -15.98 -32.81
N SER A 711 -13.10 -14.81 -32.17
CA SER A 711 -12.61 -14.63 -30.80
C SER A 711 -13.32 -15.50 -29.76
N PHE A 712 -14.59 -15.85 -30.00
CA PHE A 712 -15.40 -16.72 -29.15
C PHE A 712 -14.78 -18.12 -28.93
N LEU A 713 -13.96 -18.62 -29.85
CA LEU A 713 -13.26 -19.91 -29.69
C LEU A 713 -12.30 -19.92 -28.49
N TYR A 714 -11.80 -18.75 -28.09
CA TYR A 714 -10.79 -18.62 -27.04
C TYR A 714 -11.38 -18.35 -25.64
N TYR A 715 -12.71 -18.46 -25.47
CA TYR A 715 -13.38 -18.13 -24.21
C TYR A 715 -12.83 -18.92 -23.00
N LYS A 716 -12.48 -20.21 -23.17
CA LYS A 716 -11.86 -21.03 -22.11
C LYS A 716 -10.48 -20.51 -21.68
N GLN A 717 -9.67 -20.01 -22.63
CA GLN A 717 -8.38 -19.40 -22.31
C GLN A 717 -8.58 -18.07 -21.55
N LEU A 718 -9.51 -17.24 -22.00
CA LEU A 718 -9.87 -15.99 -21.32
C LEU A 718 -10.41 -16.23 -19.90
N GLN A 719 -11.30 -17.22 -19.73
CA GLN A 719 -11.79 -17.64 -18.42
C GLN A 719 -10.63 -18.05 -17.50
N SER A 720 -9.67 -18.83 -18.01
CA SER A 720 -8.50 -19.26 -17.25
C SER A 720 -7.62 -18.08 -16.81
N LEU A 721 -7.42 -17.08 -17.69
CA LEU A 721 -6.66 -15.87 -17.37
C LEU A 721 -7.29 -15.08 -16.21
N PHE A 722 -8.62 -14.99 -16.15
CA PHE A 722 -9.33 -14.25 -15.10
C PHE A 722 -9.68 -15.08 -13.86
N ARG A 723 -9.32 -16.37 -13.81
CA ARG A 723 -9.64 -17.28 -12.70
C ARG A 723 -9.14 -16.78 -11.35
N GLN A 724 -8.00 -16.08 -11.33
CA GLN A 724 -7.45 -15.49 -10.11
C GLN A 724 -8.16 -14.21 -9.69
N CYS A 725 -8.86 -13.53 -10.60
CA CYS A 725 -9.62 -12.31 -10.32
C CYS A 725 -10.97 -12.63 -9.68
N GLY A 726 -11.70 -13.61 -10.22
CA GLY A 726 -12.99 -14.07 -9.71
C GLY A 726 -13.68 -15.07 -10.62
N GLN A 727 -14.91 -15.45 -10.30
CA GLN A 727 -15.71 -16.32 -11.16
C GLN A 727 -16.30 -15.53 -12.32
N VAL A 728 -15.96 -15.92 -13.55
CA VAL A 728 -16.52 -15.32 -14.76
C VAL A 728 -17.92 -15.88 -14.99
N LYS A 729 -18.90 -14.99 -15.18
CA LYS A 729 -20.30 -15.31 -15.50
C LYS A 729 -20.47 -15.49 -17.00
N THR A 730 -20.12 -14.46 -17.76
CA THR A 730 -20.37 -14.37 -19.21
C THR A 730 -19.19 -13.68 -19.90
N ILE A 731 -18.91 -14.10 -21.14
CA ILE A 731 -17.96 -13.41 -22.02
C ILE A 731 -18.65 -13.07 -23.33
N SER A 732 -18.78 -11.78 -23.61
CA SER A 732 -19.36 -11.27 -24.87
C SER A 732 -18.25 -10.83 -25.81
N PHE A 733 -18.34 -11.20 -27.08
CA PHE A 733 -17.32 -10.98 -28.11
C PHE A 733 -17.87 -10.11 -29.21
N GLU A 734 -17.25 -8.96 -29.45
CA GLU A 734 -17.65 -8.03 -30.51
C GLU A 734 -16.43 -7.71 -31.37
N CYS A 735 -16.36 -8.28 -32.58
CA CYS A 735 -15.21 -8.11 -33.48
C CYS A 735 -13.86 -8.41 -32.78
N SER A 736 -13.08 -7.36 -32.50
CA SER A 736 -11.75 -7.42 -31.86
C SER A 736 -11.76 -7.12 -30.36
N ARG A 737 -12.96 -7.10 -29.74
CA ARG A 737 -13.20 -6.79 -28.34
C ARG A 737 -13.85 -7.97 -27.62
N ALA A 738 -13.54 -8.12 -26.35
CA ALA A 738 -14.22 -9.06 -25.46
C ALA A 738 -14.58 -8.37 -24.15
N TYR A 739 -15.78 -8.62 -23.67
CA TYR A 739 -16.34 -8.08 -22.44
C TYR A 739 -16.52 -9.23 -21.46
N VAL A 740 -15.73 -9.25 -20.39
CA VAL A 740 -15.72 -10.31 -19.38
C VAL A 740 -16.49 -9.83 -18.17
N GLU A 741 -17.67 -10.42 -17.94
CA GLU A 741 -18.56 -10.10 -16.83
C GLU A 741 -18.32 -11.09 -15.68
N PHE A 742 -18.09 -10.56 -14.47
CA PHE A 742 -17.89 -11.37 -13.27
C PHE A 742 -19.21 -11.66 -12.56
N GLN A 743 -19.27 -12.81 -11.89
CA GLN A 743 -20.42 -13.18 -11.08
C GLN A 743 -20.52 -12.28 -9.85
N ARG A 744 -21.73 -11.76 -9.61
CA ARG A 744 -22.01 -10.92 -8.45
C ARG A 744 -22.13 -11.79 -7.20
N THR A 745 -21.21 -11.64 -6.27
CA THR A 745 -21.19 -12.38 -5.00
C THR A 745 -21.80 -11.60 -3.83
N SER A 746 -21.99 -10.28 -3.98
CA SER A 746 -22.54 -9.41 -2.93
C SER A 746 -23.76 -8.62 -3.42
N ARG A 747 -24.67 -8.30 -2.49
CA ARG A 747 -25.87 -7.48 -2.75
C ARG A 747 -25.55 -5.97 -2.93
N ASP A 748 -24.30 -5.56 -2.78
CA ASP A 748 -23.89 -4.15 -2.87
C ASP A 748 -23.91 -3.64 -4.32
N SER A 749 -24.21 -2.36 -4.51
CA SER A 749 -24.36 -1.68 -5.81
C SER A 749 -23.06 -1.12 -6.39
N GLY A 750 -21.94 -1.22 -5.66
CA GLY A 750 -20.62 -0.73 -6.06
C GLY A 750 -19.94 -1.53 -7.19
N VAL A 751 -18.72 -1.10 -7.57
CA VAL A 751 -17.85 -1.83 -8.51
C VAL A 751 -17.37 -3.13 -7.87
N LEU A 752 -17.47 -4.24 -8.60
CA LEU A 752 -17.05 -5.55 -8.09
C LEU A 752 -15.53 -5.59 -7.82
N PRO A 753 -15.08 -6.16 -6.68
CA PRO A 753 -13.66 -6.35 -6.39
C PRO A 753 -12.89 -7.05 -7.53
N GLU A 754 -13.55 -7.98 -8.22
CA GLU A 754 -13.05 -8.72 -9.36
C GLU A 754 -12.63 -7.81 -10.53
N VAL A 755 -13.38 -6.73 -10.77
CA VAL A 755 -13.07 -5.73 -11.80
C VAL A 755 -11.80 -4.97 -11.41
N SER A 756 -11.67 -4.55 -10.16
CA SER A 756 -10.45 -3.89 -9.67
C SER A 756 -9.22 -4.80 -9.74
N LEU A 757 -9.37 -6.08 -9.38
CA LEU A 757 -8.30 -7.08 -9.49
C LEU A 757 -7.89 -7.32 -10.95
N ALA A 758 -8.85 -7.40 -11.87
CA ALA A 758 -8.58 -7.51 -13.29
C ALA A 758 -7.78 -6.29 -13.80
N LEU A 759 -8.19 -5.06 -13.47
CA LEU A 759 -7.45 -3.86 -13.86
C LEU A 759 -6.01 -3.85 -13.30
N LEU A 760 -5.83 -4.27 -12.04
CA LEU A 760 -4.50 -4.41 -11.43
C LEU A 760 -3.65 -5.46 -12.15
N MET A 761 -4.24 -6.58 -12.56
CA MET A 761 -3.57 -7.60 -13.37
C MET A 761 -3.06 -7.02 -14.69
N GLY A 762 -3.86 -6.18 -15.35
CA GLY A 762 -3.47 -5.51 -16.61
C GLY A 762 -2.32 -4.51 -16.48
N MET A 763 -2.03 -4.03 -15.26
CA MET A 763 -0.91 -3.12 -14.99
C MET A 763 0.42 -3.85 -14.74
N GLN A 764 0.42 -5.18 -14.59
CA GLN A 764 1.61 -5.97 -14.28
C GLN A 764 2.35 -6.42 -15.56
N ARG A 765 3.66 -6.67 -15.45
CA ARG A 765 4.49 -7.24 -16.54
C ARG A 765 4.92 -8.67 -16.18
N PRO A 766 4.90 -9.62 -17.14
CA PRO A 766 4.57 -9.46 -18.57
C PRO A 766 3.05 -9.40 -18.84
N GLY A 767 2.66 -8.78 -19.96
CA GLY A 767 1.25 -8.59 -20.35
C GLY A 767 0.51 -9.89 -20.69
N MET A 768 -0.82 -9.82 -20.83
CA MET A 768 -1.68 -10.99 -21.09
C MET A 768 -1.47 -11.56 -22.50
N GLU A 769 -1.36 -12.89 -22.59
CA GLU A 769 -1.13 -13.62 -23.85
C GLU A 769 -2.24 -14.64 -24.13
N LEU A 770 -2.65 -14.76 -25.40
CA LEU A 770 -3.48 -15.84 -25.91
C LEU A 770 -2.70 -16.70 -26.90
N ARG A 771 -2.96 -18.00 -26.90
CA ARG A 771 -2.50 -18.91 -27.96
C ARG A 771 -3.61 -19.03 -29.00
N ILE A 772 -3.32 -18.62 -30.23
CA ILE A 772 -4.31 -18.54 -31.30
C ILE A 772 -4.11 -19.64 -32.36
N HIS A 773 -5.20 -20.08 -32.97
CA HIS A 773 -5.17 -20.96 -34.14
C HIS A 773 -4.93 -20.13 -35.42
N PRO A 774 -4.21 -20.68 -36.42
CA PRO A 774 -4.09 -20.03 -37.72
C PRO A 774 -5.47 -19.81 -38.34
N ILE A 775 -5.74 -18.60 -38.82
CA ILE A 775 -7.07 -18.21 -39.32
C ILE A 775 -7.50 -19.07 -40.52
N GLU A 776 -6.54 -19.50 -41.34
CA GLU A 776 -6.74 -20.36 -42.51
C GLU A 776 -7.39 -21.69 -42.13
N GLN A 777 -7.02 -22.27 -40.98
CA GLN A 777 -7.58 -23.53 -40.49
C GLN A 777 -9.04 -23.35 -40.06
N ILE A 778 -9.35 -22.26 -39.37
CA ILE A 778 -10.72 -21.93 -38.94
C ILE A 778 -11.60 -21.66 -40.17
N GLU A 779 -11.11 -20.89 -41.14
CA GLU A 779 -11.86 -20.59 -42.36
C GLU A 779 -12.08 -21.82 -43.25
N THR A 780 -11.12 -22.72 -43.33
CA THR A 780 -11.26 -23.97 -44.10
C THR A 780 -12.37 -24.84 -43.52
N PHE A 781 -12.44 -24.93 -42.19
CA PHE A 781 -13.52 -25.65 -41.51
C PHE A 781 -14.87 -24.91 -41.63
N ALA A 782 -14.90 -23.59 -41.42
CA ALA A 782 -16.14 -22.81 -41.54
C ALA A 782 -16.74 -22.86 -42.95
N ARG A 783 -15.90 -22.77 -44.00
CA ARG A 783 -16.34 -22.89 -45.41
C ARG A 783 -16.89 -24.27 -45.76
N SER A 784 -16.48 -25.32 -45.03
CA SER A 784 -17.05 -26.67 -45.19
C SER A 784 -18.47 -26.80 -44.63
N CYS A 785 -18.91 -25.85 -43.78
CA CYS A 785 -20.14 -25.93 -43.01
C CYS A 785 -21.23 -24.90 -43.37
N ASP A 786 -20.92 -23.89 -44.20
CA ASP A 786 -21.79 -22.95 -44.95
C ASP A 786 -21.18 -21.53 -45.01
N ASN A 787 -21.46 -20.79 -46.09
CA ASN A 787 -20.78 -19.53 -46.46
C ASN A 787 -21.32 -18.29 -45.71
N THR A 788 -21.29 -18.30 -44.37
CA THR A 788 -21.72 -17.18 -43.51
C THR A 788 -20.51 -16.45 -42.90
N ASP A 789 -20.54 -15.11 -42.88
CA ASP A 789 -19.42 -14.29 -42.36
C ASP A 789 -19.49 -14.13 -40.84
N LEU A 790 -19.04 -15.15 -40.10
CA LEU A 790 -18.98 -15.16 -38.63
C LEU A 790 -17.72 -14.51 -38.05
N LYS A 791 -16.82 -13.96 -38.89
CA LYS A 791 -15.51 -13.44 -38.44
C LYS A 791 -15.61 -12.41 -37.33
N CYS A 792 -16.69 -11.63 -37.35
CA CYS A 792 -16.98 -10.52 -36.44
C CYS A 792 -18.33 -10.67 -35.73
N ALA A 793 -18.92 -11.86 -35.70
CA ALA A 793 -20.22 -12.09 -35.07
C ALA A 793 -20.22 -11.68 -33.59
N TRP A 794 -21.32 -11.07 -33.13
CA TRP A 794 -21.49 -10.71 -31.74
C TRP A 794 -21.97 -11.94 -30.96
N VAL A 795 -21.07 -12.59 -30.22
CA VAL A 795 -21.36 -13.85 -29.53
C VAL A 795 -21.26 -13.65 -28.02
N LYS A 796 -22.26 -14.09 -27.27
CA LYS A 796 -22.23 -14.15 -25.80
C LYS A 796 -22.14 -15.60 -25.37
N VAL A 797 -21.06 -15.91 -24.64
CA VAL A 797 -20.82 -17.22 -24.06
C VAL A 797 -21.17 -17.16 -22.58
N ASP A 798 -22.14 -17.96 -22.15
CA ASP A 798 -22.37 -18.24 -20.75
C ASP A 798 -21.38 -19.32 -20.30
N VAL A 799 -20.54 -18.96 -19.34
CA VAL A 799 -19.42 -19.80 -18.91
C VAL A 799 -19.89 -20.92 -17.98
N GLN A 800 -21.04 -20.77 -17.32
CA GLN A 800 -21.59 -21.78 -16.41
C GLN A 800 -22.31 -22.88 -17.18
N SER A 801 -23.19 -22.52 -18.11
CA SER A 801 -23.90 -23.47 -18.97
C SER A 801 -23.07 -23.93 -20.17
N GLN A 802 -21.91 -23.31 -20.42
CA GLN A 802 -21.06 -23.52 -21.61
C GLN A 802 -21.80 -23.30 -22.94
N THR A 803 -22.88 -22.51 -22.92
CA THR A 803 -23.69 -22.22 -24.12
C THR A 803 -23.25 -20.90 -24.74
N ALA A 804 -23.01 -20.91 -26.06
CA ALA A 804 -22.81 -19.70 -26.83
C ALA A 804 -24.13 -19.28 -27.50
N SER A 805 -24.39 -17.98 -27.59
CA SER A 805 -25.58 -17.44 -28.25
C SER A 805 -25.24 -16.18 -29.04
N LEU A 806 -25.92 -15.94 -30.16
CA LEU A 806 -25.78 -14.68 -30.87
C LEU A 806 -26.46 -13.54 -30.09
N VAL A 807 -25.77 -12.41 -29.92
CA VAL A 807 -26.30 -11.23 -29.22
C VAL A 807 -27.13 -10.39 -30.18
N ASN A 808 -28.41 -10.22 -29.87
CA ASN A 808 -29.31 -9.33 -30.61
C ASN A 808 -29.37 -7.94 -29.94
N SER A 809 -29.13 -6.89 -30.72
CA SER A 809 -29.24 -5.49 -30.27
C SER A 809 -30.67 -4.92 -30.30
N ILE A 810 -31.69 -5.75 -30.53
CA ILE A 810 -33.07 -5.30 -30.75
C ILE A 810 -34.00 -5.98 -29.73
N LEU A 811 -34.75 -5.15 -28.98
CA LEU A 811 -35.81 -5.56 -28.06
C LEU A 811 -36.77 -6.52 -28.78
N LEU A 812 -36.85 -7.76 -28.31
CA LEU A 812 -37.80 -8.74 -28.82
C LEU A 812 -39.23 -8.28 -28.44
N PRO A 813 -40.15 -8.08 -29.41
CA PRO A 813 -41.52 -7.64 -29.13
C PRO A 813 -42.27 -8.55 -28.16
N GLU A 814 -41.92 -9.84 -28.11
CA GLU A 814 -42.51 -10.83 -27.21
C GLU A 814 -42.20 -10.59 -25.73
N LYS A 815 -41.18 -9.78 -25.40
CA LYS A 815 -40.79 -9.43 -24.02
C LYS A 815 -41.34 -8.07 -23.56
N LEU A 816 -42.00 -7.31 -24.44
CA LEU A 816 -42.56 -6.00 -24.10
C LEU A 816 -43.99 -6.15 -23.55
N PRO A 817 -44.36 -5.40 -22.50
CA PRO A 817 -45.75 -5.26 -22.10
C PRO A 817 -46.62 -4.76 -23.27
N PRO A 818 -47.90 -5.15 -23.35
CA PRO A 818 -48.79 -4.71 -24.43
C PRO A 818 -49.08 -3.20 -24.38
N HIS A 819 -49.00 -2.60 -23.19
CA HIS A 819 -49.19 -1.18 -22.95
C HIS A 819 -48.09 -0.64 -22.03
N PRO A 820 -47.70 0.64 -22.15
CA PRO A 820 -46.69 1.25 -21.29
C PRO A 820 -47.15 1.38 -19.83
N VAL A 821 -48.45 1.22 -19.56
CA VAL A 821 -49.03 1.20 -18.22
C VAL A 821 -49.72 -0.15 -18.00
N PHE A 822 -49.34 -0.86 -16.94
CA PHE A 822 -49.85 -2.21 -16.65
C PHE A 822 -49.83 -2.52 -15.14
N PRO A 823 -50.68 -3.44 -14.67
CA PRO A 823 -50.69 -3.85 -13.26
C PRO A 823 -49.57 -4.86 -12.96
N VAL A 824 -48.90 -4.70 -11.82
CA VAL A 824 -47.83 -5.60 -11.33
C VAL A 824 -48.11 -6.00 -9.89
N ASN A 825 -47.96 -7.29 -9.60
CA ASN A 825 -47.89 -7.80 -8.24
C ASN A 825 -46.45 -7.78 -7.76
N VAL A 826 -46.19 -7.02 -6.69
CA VAL A 826 -44.88 -6.97 -6.03
C VAL A 826 -44.77 -8.16 -5.07
N THR A 827 -43.75 -9.00 -5.28
CA THR A 827 -43.55 -10.22 -4.47
C THR A 827 -42.43 -10.05 -3.47
N GLU A 828 -41.23 -9.68 -3.93
CA GLU A 828 -40.07 -9.52 -3.05
C GLU A 828 -39.43 -8.13 -3.18
N VAL A 829 -39.33 -7.40 -2.06
CA VAL A 829 -38.63 -6.11 -1.99
C VAL A 829 -37.27 -6.28 -1.31
N PHE A 830 -36.21 -6.29 -2.11
CA PHE A 830 -34.86 -6.47 -1.58
C PHE A 830 -34.10 -5.15 -1.35
N GLU A 831 -34.49 -4.06 -2.01
CA GLU A 831 -33.96 -2.70 -1.80
C GLU A 831 -35.08 -1.65 -2.00
N VAL A 832 -34.99 -0.47 -1.38
CA VAL A 832 -35.96 0.61 -1.68
C VAL A 832 -35.85 0.99 -3.14
N GLY A 833 -36.99 0.94 -3.83
CA GLY A 833 -37.04 1.17 -5.26
C GLY A 833 -36.57 0.01 -6.12
N LYS A 834 -36.23 -1.17 -5.58
CA LYS A 834 -35.99 -2.38 -6.37
C LYS A 834 -36.72 -3.58 -5.81
N PHE A 835 -37.45 -4.25 -6.68
CA PHE A 835 -38.31 -5.34 -6.28
C PHE A 835 -38.49 -6.32 -7.44
N TRP A 836 -38.82 -7.55 -7.09
CA TRP A 836 -39.33 -8.53 -8.03
C TRP A 836 -40.85 -8.44 -8.08
N GLY A 837 -41.40 -8.69 -9.26
CA GLY A 837 -42.82 -8.81 -9.44
C GLY A 837 -43.16 -9.51 -10.75
N PHE A 838 -44.45 -9.71 -10.97
CA PHE A 838 -44.97 -10.27 -12.21
C PHE A 838 -46.22 -9.48 -12.66
N MET A 839 -46.49 -9.49 -13.97
CA MET A 839 -47.65 -8.79 -14.53
C MET A 839 -48.95 -9.43 -14.02
N ALA A 840 -49.85 -8.60 -13.50
CA ALA A 840 -51.11 -9.02 -12.90
C ALA A 840 -52.32 -8.86 -13.83
N ASP A 841 -52.08 -8.71 -15.14
CA ASP A 841 -53.17 -8.71 -16.13
C ASP A 841 -53.75 -10.12 -16.31
N GLU A 842 -55.00 -10.18 -16.78
CA GLU A 842 -55.75 -11.43 -16.89
C GLU A 842 -55.06 -12.45 -17.83
N ALA A 843 -54.40 -12.00 -18.89
CA ALA A 843 -53.71 -12.90 -19.82
C ALA A 843 -52.45 -13.50 -19.21
N SER A 844 -51.66 -12.71 -18.47
CA SER A 844 -50.46 -13.18 -17.76
C SER A 844 -50.81 -14.15 -16.63
N LEU A 845 -51.83 -13.82 -15.83
CA LEU A 845 -52.32 -14.72 -14.77
C LEU A 845 -52.86 -16.05 -15.33
N GLN A 846 -53.54 -16.01 -16.48
CA GLN A 846 -54.03 -17.22 -17.14
C GLN A 846 -52.88 -18.10 -17.66
N LYS A 847 -51.83 -17.50 -18.22
CA LYS A 847 -50.61 -18.22 -18.64
C LYS A 847 -49.95 -18.92 -17.44
N GLN A 848 -49.80 -18.20 -16.33
CA GLN A 848 -49.21 -18.73 -15.10
C GLN A 848 -50.04 -19.88 -14.52
N ARG A 849 -51.37 -19.73 -14.41
CA ARG A 849 -52.28 -20.80 -13.97
C ARG A 849 -52.22 -22.04 -14.88
N SER A 850 -52.16 -21.83 -16.20
CA SER A 850 -52.04 -22.93 -17.16
C SER A 850 -50.71 -23.68 -16.97
N LEU A 851 -49.61 -22.95 -16.83
CA LEU A 851 -48.27 -23.53 -16.67
C LEU A 851 -48.12 -24.28 -15.34
N THR A 852 -48.56 -23.68 -14.22
CA THR A 852 -48.60 -24.35 -12.92
C THR A 852 -49.48 -25.60 -12.97
N GLY A 853 -50.64 -25.52 -13.63
CA GLY A 853 -51.51 -26.66 -13.82
C GLY A 853 -50.89 -27.77 -14.67
N GLU A 854 -50.07 -27.43 -15.66
CA GLU A 854 -49.36 -28.39 -16.50
C GLU A 854 -48.22 -29.10 -15.75
N ILE A 855 -47.41 -28.34 -15.00
CA ILE A 855 -46.32 -28.88 -14.16
C ILE A 855 -46.88 -29.94 -13.20
N ASN A 856 -47.95 -29.58 -12.48
CA ASN A 856 -48.49 -30.39 -11.41
C ASN A 856 -49.36 -31.58 -11.87
N ARG A 857 -49.67 -31.67 -13.18
CA ARG A 857 -50.31 -32.87 -13.77
C ARG A 857 -49.32 -33.94 -14.20
N ARG A 858 -48.03 -33.62 -14.27
CA ARG A 858 -46.98 -34.54 -14.75
C ARG A 858 -46.41 -35.37 -13.60
N THR A 859 -45.85 -36.53 -13.95
CA THR A 859 -45.06 -37.33 -12.99
C THR A 859 -43.66 -36.71 -12.88
N LEU A 860 -43.33 -36.19 -11.70
CA LEU A 860 -42.07 -35.46 -11.47
C LEU A 860 -41.01 -36.37 -10.83
N HIS A 861 -39.78 -36.31 -11.33
CA HIS A 861 -38.66 -37.13 -10.86
C HIS A 861 -37.70 -36.33 -9.97
N PRO A 862 -37.09 -36.93 -8.92
CA PRO A 862 -36.04 -36.29 -8.13
C PRO A 862 -34.84 -35.90 -8.99
N VAL A 863 -34.14 -34.83 -8.59
CA VAL A 863 -32.94 -34.36 -9.29
C VAL A 863 -31.82 -35.41 -9.22
N THR A 864 -31.35 -35.87 -10.39
CA THR A 864 -30.32 -36.91 -10.52
C THR A 864 -28.91 -36.35 -10.67
N VAL A 865 -28.78 -35.08 -11.05
CA VAL A 865 -27.51 -34.37 -11.23
C VAL A 865 -26.99 -33.79 -9.90
N SER A 866 -25.67 -33.63 -9.79
CA SER A 866 -25.06 -32.92 -8.67
C SER A 866 -25.59 -31.49 -8.60
N LEU A 867 -26.03 -31.03 -7.44
CA LEU A 867 -26.58 -29.69 -7.28
C LEU A 867 -25.49 -28.62 -7.34
N TYR A 868 -25.76 -27.53 -8.03
CA TYR A 868 -24.93 -26.33 -8.08
C TYR A 868 -25.81 -25.07 -8.16
N PRO A 869 -25.32 -23.89 -7.73
CA PRO A 869 -26.04 -22.64 -7.90
C PRO A 869 -26.43 -22.37 -9.36
N ASN A 870 -27.61 -21.79 -9.58
CA ASN A 870 -28.29 -21.57 -10.86
C ASN A 870 -28.87 -22.82 -11.55
N LEU A 871 -28.75 -24.01 -10.97
CA LEU A 871 -29.45 -25.18 -11.51
C LEU A 871 -30.97 -24.93 -11.50
N LEU A 872 -31.60 -25.08 -12.66
CA LEU A 872 -33.05 -25.00 -12.82
C LEU A 872 -33.70 -26.29 -12.31
N CYS A 873 -34.73 -26.14 -11.49
CA CYS A 873 -35.43 -27.24 -10.84
C CYS A 873 -36.90 -26.89 -10.60
N LEU A 874 -37.66 -27.86 -10.12
CA LEU A 874 -38.99 -27.65 -9.58
C LEU A 874 -38.92 -27.73 -8.05
N ALA A 875 -39.49 -26.75 -7.38
CA ALA A 875 -39.52 -26.65 -5.91
C ALA A 875 -40.95 -26.42 -5.40
N HIS A 876 -41.16 -26.75 -4.13
CA HIS A 876 -42.44 -26.57 -3.44
C HIS A 876 -42.51 -25.18 -2.79
N TYR A 877 -43.70 -24.57 -2.76
CA TYR A 877 -43.96 -23.26 -2.15
C TYR A 877 -44.78 -23.38 -0.85
N SER A 878 -44.39 -22.73 0.25
CA SER A 878 -45.02 -22.96 1.56
C SER A 878 -46.39 -22.33 1.81
N GLU A 879 -46.77 -21.26 1.10
CA GLU A 879 -48.04 -20.54 1.38
C GLU A 879 -49.28 -21.17 0.73
N ASP A 880 -49.15 -22.20 -0.11
CA ASP A 880 -50.29 -22.88 -0.71
C ASP A 880 -50.79 -24.01 0.20
N GLU A 881 -51.79 -23.72 1.05
CA GLU A 881 -52.45 -24.72 1.92
C GLU A 881 -53.16 -25.83 1.10
N SER A 882 -53.26 -25.68 -0.21
CA SER A 882 -53.84 -26.67 -1.12
C SER A 882 -52.76 -27.51 -1.84
N LEU A 883 -52.38 -28.63 -1.19
CA LEU A 883 -51.65 -29.77 -1.80
C LEU A 883 -50.43 -29.42 -2.67
N GLY A 884 -49.24 -29.34 -2.06
CA GLY A 884 -48.04 -29.97 -2.63
C GLY A 884 -47.55 -29.45 -3.99
N SER A 885 -47.94 -28.26 -4.42
CA SER A 885 -47.71 -27.80 -5.79
C SER A 885 -46.24 -27.44 -6.03
N TYR A 886 -45.75 -27.84 -7.20
CA TYR A 886 -44.41 -27.60 -7.72
C TYR A 886 -44.40 -26.42 -8.68
N TYR A 887 -43.37 -25.59 -8.55
CA TYR A 887 -43.16 -24.40 -9.36
C TYR A 887 -41.73 -24.37 -9.89
N ARG A 888 -41.53 -23.67 -11.02
CA ARG A 888 -40.19 -23.52 -11.62
C ARG A 888 -39.32 -22.62 -10.74
N ALA A 889 -38.16 -23.13 -10.37
CA ALA A 889 -37.22 -22.43 -9.51
C ALA A 889 -35.77 -22.60 -9.98
N LYS A 890 -34.87 -21.76 -9.48
CA LYS A 890 -33.43 -21.92 -9.62
C LYS A 890 -32.77 -21.96 -8.25
N ILE A 891 -31.72 -22.76 -8.10
CA ILE A 891 -30.94 -22.83 -6.84
C ILE A 891 -30.11 -21.56 -6.68
N LEU A 892 -30.20 -20.88 -5.53
CA LEU A 892 -29.34 -19.75 -5.19
C LEU A 892 -28.15 -20.20 -4.33
N HIS A 893 -28.42 -20.91 -3.24
CA HIS A 893 -27.42 -21.32 -2.27
C HIS A 893 -27.71 -22.72 -1.73
N ILE A 894 -26.66 -23.52 -1.51
CA ILE A 894 -26.76 -24.89 -0.98
C ILE A 894 -26.10 -24.92 0.40
N GLY A 895 -26.89 -25.23 1.43
CA GLY A 895 -26.45 -25.26 2.82
C GLY A 895 -26.80 -26.57 3.51
N GLY A 896 -25.88 -27.54 3.51
CA GLY A 896 -26.12 -28.86 4.10
C GLY A 896 -27.28 -29.58 3.40
N ASN A 897 -28.35 -29.88 4.15
CA ASN A 897 -29.56 -30.53 3.63
C ASN A 897 -30.64 -29.54 3.11
N LYS A 898 -30.39 -28.22 3.21
CA LYS A 898 -31.32 -27.18 2.77
C LYS A 898 -30.78 -26.44 1.55
N VAL A 899 -31.69 -25.99 0.70
CA VAL A 899 -31.38 -25.26 -0.52
C VAL A 899 -32.26 -24.01 -0.57
N GLU A 900 -31.64 -22.86 -0.74
CA GLU A 900 -32.34 -21.61 -1.03
C GLU A 900 -32.63 -21.57 -2.53
N VAL A 901 -33.89 -21.40 -2.90
CA VAL A 901 -34.38 -21.38 -4.27
C VAL A 901 -35.07 -20.05 -4.58
N PHE A 902 -35.04 -19.66 -5.85
CA PHE A 902 -35.73 -18.48 -6.39
C PHE A 902 -36.79 -18.93 -7.40
N PHE A 903 -38.05 -18.57 -7.19
CA PHE A 903 -39.15 -18.95 -8.07
C PHE A 903 -39.20 -18.06 -9.31
N LEU A 904 -39.07 -18.69 -10.49
CA LEU A 904 -38.87 -18.00 -11.76
C LEU A 904 -40.14 -17.31 -12.28
N ASP A 905 -41.30 -17.70 -11.77
CA ASP A 905 -42.60 -17.18 -12.21
C ASP A 905 -43.22 -16.19 -11.23
N PHE A 906 -42.74 -16.15 -9.98
CA PHE A 906 -43.27 -15.30 -8.92
C PHE A 906 -42.24 -14.27 -8.44
N GLY A 907 -40.95 -14.60 -8.48
CA GLY A 907 -39.87 -13.65 -8.21
C GLY A 907 -39.44 -13.56 -6.75
N ASP A 908 -39.88 -14.50 -5.93
CA ASP A 908 -39.56 -14.60 -4.51
C ASP A 908 -38.64 -15.78 -4.20
N THR A 909 -38.08 -15.77 -3.00
CA THR A 909 -37.10 -16.75 -2.51
C THR A 909 -37.63 -17.56 -1.34
N GLU A 910 -37.24 -18.83 -1.29
CA GLU A 910 -37.60 -19.73 -0.20
C GLU A 910 -36.49 -20.74 0.10
N VAL A 911 -36.45 -21.22 1.34
CA VAL A 911 -35.53 -22.29 1.75
C VAL A 911 -36.29 -23.62 1.81
N VAL A 912 -35.95 -24.54 0.91
CA VAL A 912 -36.58 -25.86 0.78
C VAL A 912 -35.61 -26.99 1.11
N ASP A 913 -36.13 -28.17 1.41
CA ASP A 913 -35.32 -29.35 1.65
C ASP A 913 -34.78 -29.94 0.34
N LEU A 914 -33.54 -30.43 0.34
CA LEU A 914 -32.90 -31.00 -0.84
C LEU A 914 -33.73 -32.13 -1.48
N SER A 915 -34.40 -32.93 -0.65
CA SER A 915 -35.27 -34.04 -1.09
C SER A 915 -36.56 -33.58 -1.78
N SER A 916 -36.98 -32.33 -1.61
CA SER A 916 -38.19 -31.81 -2.25
C SER A 916 -37.95 -31.43 -3.71
N LEU A 917 -36.71 -31.21 -4.14
CA LEU A 917 -36.41 -30.78 -5.52
C LEU A 917 -36.78 -31.85 -6.56
N ARG A 918 -37.29 -31.41 -7.70
CA ARG A 918 -37.59 -32.25 -8.88
C ARG A 918 -36.93 -31.69 -10.14
N GLU A 919 -36.68 -32.56 -11.12
CA GLU A 919 -36.16 -32.15 -12.43
C GLU A 919 -37.21 -31.39 -13.22
N ILE A 920 -36.77 -30.38 -13.98
CA ILE A 920 -37.63 -29.64 -14.90
C ILE A 920 -37.63 -30.31 -16.28
N PRO A 921 -38.79 -30.75 -16.81
CA PRO A 921 -38.90 -31.26 -18.18
C PRO A 921 -38.43 -30.24 -19.24
N SER A 922 -37.76 -30.73 -20.29
CA SER A 922 -37.09 -29.88 -21.29
C SER A 922 -38.04 -29.00 -22.11
N ASP A 923 -39.28 -29.41 -22.28
CA ASP A 923 -40.32 -28.62 -22.96
C ASP A 923 -40.81 -27.44 -22.11
N LEU A 924 -40.83 -27.59 -20.77
CA LEU A 924 -41.19 -26.52 -19.84
C LEU A 924 -40.11 -25.44 -19.69
N LEU A 925 -38.87 -25.75 -20.11
CA LEU A 925 -37.77 -24.78 -20.21
C LEU A 925 -37.96 -23.79 -21.37
N ASN A 926 -38.73 -24.16 -22.40
CA ASN A 926 -38.97 -23.29 -23.55
C ASN A 926 -39.99 -22.17 -23.26
N HIS A 927 -40.72 -22.25 -22.15
CA HIS A 927 -41.65 -21.19 -21.74
C HIS A 927 -40.92 -20.04 -21.04
N PRO A 928 -41.20 -18.78 -21.40
CA PRO A 928 -40.56 -17.63 -20.76
C PRO A 928 -40.90 -17.56 -19.26
N PHE A 929 -39.94 -17.12 -18.45
CA PHE A 929 -40.13 -16.85 -17.02
C PHE A 929 -40.99 -15.61 -16.84
N GLN A 930 -41.91 -15.65 -15.88
CA GLN A 930 -42.90 -14.57 -15.68
C GLN A 930 -42.42 -13.51 -14.68
N ALA A 931 -41.51 -13.85 -13.77
CA ALA A 931 -40.96 -12.89 -12.82
C ALA A 931 -39.98 -11.93 -13.48
N GLN A 932 -40.12 -10.65 -13.18
CA GLN A 932 -39.32 -9.56 -13.71
C GLN A 932 -38.75 -8.70 -12.58
N GLU A 933 -37.50 -8.27 -12.74
CA GLU A 933 -36.89 -7.30 -11.84
C GLU A 933 -37.34 -5.88 -12.24
N PHE A 934 -37.80 -5.12 -11.26
CA PHE A 934 -38.24 -3.74 -11.43
C PHE A 934 -37.37 -2.79 -10.60
N LYS A 935 -37.17 -1.59 -11.14
CA LYS A 935 -36.53 -0.47 -10.46
C LYS A 935 -37.38 0.78 -10.58
N VAL A 936 -37.56 1.53 -9.51
CA VAL A 936 -38.23 2.82 -9.54
C VAL A 936 -37.33 3.85 -10.21
N ALA A 937 -37.81 4.46 -11.30
CA ALA A 937 -37.10 5.46 -12.07
C ALA A 937 -36.96 6.78 -11.29
N GLU A 938 -35.94 7.55 -11.60
CA GLU A 938 -35.70 8.93 -11.12
C GLU A 938 -35.56 9.06 -9.59
N MET A 939 -35.31 7.95 -8.90
CA MET A 939 -35.28 7.90 -7.43
C MET A 939 -33.88 7.64 -6.89
N ARG A 940 -33.43 8.50 -5.95
CA ARG A 940 -32.21 8.26 -5.16
C ARG A 940 -32.43 8.50 -3.66
N PRO A 941 -31.58 7.93 -2.78
CA PRO A 941 -31.65 8.19 -1.34
C PRO A 941 -31.45 9.69 -1.01
N SER A 942 -32.12 10.18 0.04
CA SER A 942 -31.98 11.57 0.49
C SER A 942 -30.63 11.87 1.14
N ALA A 943 -30.32 13.16 1.37
CA ALA A 943 -29.06 13.57 2.02
C ALA A 943 -28.85 12.95 3.42
N GLN A 944 -29.93 12.61 4.14
CA GLN A 944 -29.85 11.89 5.41
C GLN A 944 -29.31 10.45 5.24
N SER A 945 -29.50 9.85 4.06
CA SER A 945 -28.97 8.54 3.68
C SER A 945 -27.48 8.58 3.23
N ILE A 946 -26.91 9.77 2.99
CA ILE A 946 -25.48 9.93 2.67
C ILE A 946 -24.60 9.56 3.88
N ILE A 947 -25.06 9.86 5.10
CA ILE A 947 -24.40 9.42 6.35
C ILE A 947 -24.34 7.88 6.43
N LEU A 948 -25.30 7.19 5.80
CA LEU A 948 -25.34 5.73 5.69
C LEU A 948 -24.58 5.19 4.47
N GLY A 949 -23.87 6.03 3.71
CA GLY A 949 -23.05 5.63 2.58
C GLY A 949 -23.85 5.34 1.31
N ASN A 950 -24.81 6.20 0.97
CA ASN A 950 -25.72 6.06 -0.18
C ASN A 950 -26.65 4.84 -0.08
N GLN A 951 -26.87 4.31 1.12
CA GLN A 951 -27.85 3.27 1.38
C GLN A 951 -29.12 3.87 1.98
N TRP A 952 -30.26 3.31 1.62
CA TRP A 952 -31.54 3.68 2.17
C TRP A 952 -31.61 3.46 3.68
N SER A 953 -32.18 4.42 4.40
CA SER A 953 -32.42 4.27 5.84
C SER A 953 -33.43 3.16 6.14
N SER A 954 -33.39 2.58 7.34
CA SER A 954 -34.39 1.59 7.78
C SER A 954 -35.80 2.17 7.79
N SER A 955 -35.95 3.46 8.09
CA SER A 955 -37.21 4.19 7.97
C SER A 955 -37.71 4.21 6.51
N ALA A 956 -36.83 4.58 5.57
CA ALA A 956 -37.17 4.59 4.14
C ALA A 956 -37.54 3.19 3.63
N ARG A 957 -36.83 2.16 4.09
CA ARG A 957 -37.13 0.75 3.76
C ARG A 957 -38.50 0.31 4.27
N SER A 958 -38.78 0.56 5.54
CA SER A 958 -40.05 0.19 6.16
C SER A 958 -41.21 0.92 5.49
N ARG A 959 -41.00 2.21 5.17
CA ARG A 959 -42.00 3.03 4.50
C ARG A 959 -42.26 2.57 3.07
N PHE A 960 -41.21 2.38 2.26
CA PHE A 960 -41.35 1.86 0.90
C PHE A 960 -42.04 0.49 0.91
N TYR A 961 -41.64 -0.42 1.80
CA TYR A 961 -42.28 -1.73 1.95
C TYR A 961 -43.77 -1.60 2.28
N SER A 962 -44.14 -0.68 3.18
CA SER A 962 -45.56 -0.42 3.51
C SER A 962 -46.39 0.12 2.34
N LEU A 963 -45.75 0.76 1.36
CA LEU A 963 -46.42 1.31 0.18
C LEU A 963 -46.58 0.29 -0.95
N VAL A 964 -45.75 -0.77 -1.00
CA VAL A 964 -45.70 -1.69 -2.14
C VAL A 964 -46.03 -3.15 -1.80
N SER A 965 -45.91 -3.56 -0.53
CA SER A 965 -46.11 -4.96 -0.14
C SER A 965 -47.59 -5.33 -0.10
N GLY A 966 -47.94 -6.49 -0.67
CA GLY A 966 -49.29 -7.07 -0.60
C GLY A 966 -50.34 -6.37 -1.46
N GLN A 967 -49.94 -5.50 -2.38
CA GLN A 967 -50.85 -4.75 -3.26
C GLN A 967 -50.47 -4.94 -4.74
N THR A 968 -51.49 -5.02 -5.61
CA THR A 968 -51.32 -4.89 -7.06
C THR A 968 -51.18 -3.41 -7.39
N LEU A 969 -50.02 -3.00 -7.90
CA LEU A 969 -49.74 -1.61 -8.25
C LEU A 969 -49.83 -1.40 -9.75
N LEU A 970 -50.32 -0.22 -10.16
CA LEU A 970 -50.23 0.21 -11.54
C LEU A 970 -48.83 0.78 -11.77
N VAL A 971 -48.11 0.27 -12.76
CA VAL A 971 -46.76 0.75 -13.09
C VAL A 971 -46.75 1.37 -14.47
N LYS A 972 -45.98 2.44 -14.63
CA LYS A 972 -45.70 3.07 -15.93
C LYS A 972 -44.25 2.81 -16.31
N LEU A 973 -44.04 2.14 -17.43
CA LEU A 973 -42.72 1.79 -17.94
C LEU A 973 -41.97 3.03 -18.42
N TYR A 974 -40.75 3.19 -17.92
CA TYR A 974 -39.81 4.21 -18.35
C TYR A 974 -38.81 3.61 -19.36
N SER A 975 -38.02 2.61 -18.96
CA SER A 975 -37.01 1.96 -19.81
C SER A 975 -36.78 0.50 -19.39
N ILE A 976 -36.09 -0.27 -20.23
CA ILE A 976 -35.66 -1.65 -19.94
C ILE A 976 -34.15 -1.75 -20.15
N LEU A 977 -33.41 -1.88 -19.04
CA LEU A 977 -31.95 -2.00 -19.06
C LEU A 977 -31.48 -3.27 -18.37
N HIS A 978 -30.63 -4.05 -19.04
CA HIS A 978 -30.02 -5.27 -18.49
C HIS A 978 -31.04 -6.26 -17.90
N ASP A 979 -32.19 -6.43 -18.56
CA ASP A 979 -33.34 -7.21 -18.08
C ASP A 979 -33.98 -6.68 -16.78
N VAL A 980 -33.84 -5.37 -16.49
CA VAL A 980 -34.53 -4.67 -15.39
C VAL A 980 -35.46 -3.62 -15.96
N MET A 981 -36.73 -3.65 -15.56
CA MET A 981 -37.73 -2.66 -15.98
C MET A 981 -37.67 -1.45 -15.05
N HIS A 982 -37.27 -0.29 -15.57
CA HIS A 982 -37.35 0.98 -14.85
C HIS A 982 -38.78 1.51 -14.97
N VAL A 983 -39.44 1.77 -13.85
CA VAL A 983 -40.88 2.09 -13.80
C VAL A 983 -41.18 3.24 -12.85
N GLN A 984 -42.30 3.92 -13.08
CA GLN A 984 -42.95 4.79 -12.11
C GLN A 984 -44.09 4.00 -11.45
N LEU A 985 -44.12 3.98 -10.13
CA LEU A 985 -45.16 3.30 -9.34
C LEU A 985 -46.30 4.27 -9.01
N LEU A 986 -47.50 3.96 -9.45
CA LEU A 986 -48.70 4.78 -9.24
C LEU A 986 -49.53 4.18 -8.10
N ILE A 987 -49.88 5.01 -7.10
CA ILE A 987 -50.79 4.61 -6.02
C ILE A 987 -52.14 5.26 -6.27
N ASN A 988 -53.19 4.44 -6.34
CA ASN A 988 -54.55 4.92 -6.58
C ASN A 988 -55.15 5.47 -5.28
N THR A 989 -54.92 6.76 -5.00
CA THR A 989 -55.69 7.52 -4.01
C THR A 989 -56.73 8.33 -4.77
N GLU A 990 -58.00 8.23 -4.39
CA GLU A 990 -59.21 8.65 -5.14
C GLU A 990 -59.27 10.13 -5.62
N THR A 991 -58.21 10.92 -5.44
CA THR A 991 -58.17 12.35 -5.79
C THR A 991 -56.87 12.89 -6.42
N THR A 992 -55.78 12.11 -6.56
CA THR A 992 -54.52 12.55 -7.20
C THR A 992 -53.69 11.38 -7.78
N ASP A 993 -53.09 11.57 -8.98
CA ASP A 993 -52.08 10.67 -9.58
C ASP A 993 -50.74 10.78 -8.81
N THR A 994 -50.72 10.39 -7.54
CA THR A 994 -49.52 10.47 -6.70
C THR A 994 -48.64 9.24 -6.90
N THR A 995 -47.35 9.45 -7.18
CA THR A 995 -46.40 8.34 -7.33
C THR A 995 -45.76 7.95 -6.00
N VAL A 996 -45.28 6.70 -5.88
CA VAL A 996 -44.47 6.28 -4.72
C VAL A 996 -43.24 7.18 -4.55
N LEU A 997 -42.65 7.65 -5.65
CA LEU A 997 -41.53 8.58 -5.64
C LEU A 997 -41.90 9.90 -4.96
N ASP A 998 -43.05 10.49 -5.32
CA ASP A 998 -43.47 11.78 -4.74
C ASP A 998 -43.69 11.67 -3.23
N ILE A 999 -44.35 10.60 -2.76
CA ILE A 999 -44.54 10.34 -1.30
C ILE A 999 -43.17 10.21 -0.60
N MET A 1000 -42.26 9.43 -1.18
CA MET A 1000 -40.92 9.23 -0.61
C MET A 1000 -40.09 10.52 -0.58
N VAL A 1001 -40.29 11.43 -1.53
CA VAL A 1001 -39.62 12.75 -1.58
C VAL A 1001 -40.22 13.72 -0.58
N GLU A 1002 -41.55 13.80 -0.49
CA GLU A 1002 -42.27 14.65 0.48
C GLU A 1002 -41.94 14.27 1.93
N GLU A 1003 -41.82 12.98 2.21
CA GLU A 1003 -41.43 12.46 3.54
C GLU A 1003 -39.91 12.56 3.81
N GLY A 1004 -39.12 13.10 2.88
CA GLY A 1004 -37.67 13.30 3.03
C GLY A 1004 -36.82 12.03 2.97
N HIS A 1005 -37.41 10.91 2.54
CA HIS A 1005 -36.72 9.63 2.39
C HIS A 1005 -35.93 9.54 1.07
N ALA A 1006 -36.41 10.16 -0.01
CA ALA A 1006 -35.81 10.16 -1.34
C ALA A 1006 -35.61 11.58 -1.90
N VAL A 1007 -34.86 11.70 -3.01
CA VAL A 1007 -34.75 12.91 -3.83
C VAL A 1007 -34.88 12.50 -5.30
N LYS A 1008 -35.46 13.37 -6.15
CA LYS A 1008 -35.51 13.15 -7.60
C LYS A 1008 -34.09 13.17 -8.20
N ALA A 1009 -33.84 12.32 -9.17
CA ALA A 1009 -32.55 12.18 -9.85
C ALA A 1009 -32.73 11.98 -11.35
N GLU A 1010 -31.74 12.40 -12.12
CA GLU A 1010 -31.65 12.06 -13.54
C GLU A 1010 -31.35 10.55 -13.70
N GLU A 1011 -31.94 9.95 -14.72
CA GLU A 1011 -31.66 8.57 -15.09
C GLU A 1011 -30.32 8.47 -15.83
N SER A 1012 -29.73 7.27 -15.87
CA SER A 1012 -28.50 7.08 -16.63
C SER A 1012 -28.74 7.31 -18.13
N PHE A 1013 -27.73 7.78 -18.86
CA PHE A 1013 -27.83 8.00 -20.31
C PHE A 1013 -28.41 6.80 -21.10
N ASP A 1014 -28.02 5.56 -20.75
CA ASP A 1014 -28.56 4.37 -21.39
C ASP A 1014 -30.07 4.21 -21.18
N SER A 1015 -30.56 4.61 -20.01
CA SER A 1015 -31.97 4.52 -19.60
C SER A 1015 -32.80 5.54 -20.36
N GLU A 1016 -32.27 6.76 -20.52
CA GLU A 1016 -32.89 7.82 -21.32
C GLU A 1016 -32.96 7.43 -22.81
N MET A 1017 -31.88 6.90 -23.37
CA MET A 1017 -31.85 6.49 -24.77
C MET A 1017 -32.77 5.29 -25.03
N ASP A 1018 -32.84 4.33 -24.10
CA ASP A 1018 -33.80 3.23 -24.19
C ASP A 1018 -35.24 3.73 -24.07
N HIS A 1019 -35.52 4.65 -23.13
CA HIS A 1019 -36.81 5.30 -23.00
C HIS A 1019 -37.26 5.95 -24.31
N GLU A 1020 -36.40 6.74 -24.97
CA GLU A 1020 -36.71 7.36 -26.26
C GLU A 1020 -37.05 6.32 -27.34
N ARG A 1021 -36.28 5.23 -27.43
CA ARG A 1021 -36.52 4.14 -28.38
C ARG A 1021 -37.83 3.43 -28.10
N LEU A 1022 -38.08 3.12 -26.83
CA LEU A 1022 -39.25 2.39 -26.36
C LEU A 1022 -40.53 3.21 -26.57
N MET A 1023 -40.50 4.51 -26.29
CA MET A 1023 -41.62 5.41 -26.58
C MET A 1023 -41.90 5.55 -28.08
N ASN A 1024 -40.87 5.52 -28.93
CA ASN A 1024 -41.06 5.47 -30.38
C ASN A 1024 -41.73 4.15 -30.82
N VAL A 1025 -41.33 3.01 -30.25
CA VAL A 1025 -41.96 1.71 -30.53
C VAL A 1025 -43.44 1.71 -30.13
N TYR A 1026 -43.78 2.15 -28.91
CA TYR A 1026 -45.19 2.23 -28.48
C TYR A 1026 -46.01 3.20 -29.36
N SER A 1027 -45.44 4.34 -29.74
CA SER A 1027 -46.08 5.30 -30.67
C SER A 1027 -46.34 4.69 -32.05
N GLN A 1028 -45.42 3.87 -32.57
CA GLN A 1028 -45.61 3.16 -33.84
C GLN A 1028 -46.66 2.05 -33.72
N MET A 1029 -46.71 1.35 -32.58
CA MET A 1029 -47.72 0.32 -32.29
C MET A 1029 -49.13 0.95 -32.21
N GLU A 1030 -49.27 2.08 -31.52
CA GLU A 1030 -50.54 2.83 -31.44
C GLU A 1030 -51.00 3.37 -32.81
N ARG A 1031 -50.07 3.79 -33.67
CA ARG A 1031 -50.36 4.27 -35.03
C ARG A 1031 -50.59 3.15 -36.05
N GLY A 1032 -50.40 1.88 -35.67
CA GLY A 1032 -50.50 0.73 -36.57
C GLY A 1032 -49.42 0.71 -37.68
N THR A 1033 -48.39 1.56 -37.58
CA THR A 1033 -47.28 1.64 -38.54
C THR A 1033 -46.06 0.84 -38.11
N TYR A 1034 -46.11 0.19 -36.95
CA TYR A 1034 -45.06 -0.70 -36.49
C TYR A 1034 -45.00 -1.94 -37.38
N THR A 1035 -44.04 -1.97 -38.29
CA THR A 1035 -43.59 -3.20 -38.93
C THR A 1035 -42.44 -3.75 -38.09
N PRO A 1036 -42.60 -4.91 -37.43
CA PRO A 1036 -41.43 -5.61 -36.91
C PRO A 1036 -40.50 -5.84 -38.10
N ASN A 1037 -39.20 -5.54 -37.99
CA ASN A 1037 -38.20 -5.94 -38.98
C ASN A 1037 -38.12 -7.49 -39.18
N TYR A 1038 -39.04 -8.25 -38.59
CA TYR A 1038 -39.07 -9.70 -38.41
C TYR A 1038 -40.01 -10.45 -39.38
N ALA A 1039 -40.65 -9.80 -40.35
CA ALA A 1039 -41.57 -10.47 -41.28
C ALA A 1039 -40.88 -11.20 -42.45
N GLY A 1040 -39.73 -11.85 -42.21
CA GLY A 1040 -39.07 -12.72 -43.18
C GLY A 1040 -38.57 -14.00 -42.52
N SER A 1041 -39.18 -15.14 -42.84
CA SER A 1041 -38.73 -16.50 -42.44
C SER A 1041 -37.23 -16.74 -42.67
N SER A 1042 -36.67 -16.08 -43.68
CA SER A 1042 -35.24 -16.07 -44.04
C SER A 1042 -34.30 -15.62 -42.91
N TRP A 1043 -34.71 -14.67 -42.04
CA TRP A 1043 -33.83 -14.14 -40.99
C TRP A 1043 -33.71 -15.10 -39.79
N MET A 1044 -34.82 -15.67 -39.33
CA MET A 1044 -34.83 -16.68 -38.27
C MET A 1044 -34.10 -17.97 -38.69
N GLU A 1045 -34.28 -18.40 -39.93
CA GLU A 1045 -33.52 -19.54 -40.49
C GLU A 1045 -32.02 -19.24 -40.58
N ARG A 1046 -31.65 -18.02 -40.97
CA ARG A 1046 -30.25 -17.59 -41.00
C ARG A 1046 -29.62 -17.58 -39.61
N MET A 1047 -30.32 -17.03 -38.60
CA MET A 1047 -29.84 -17.04 -37.22
C MET A 1047 -29.64 -18.45 -36.68
N LYS A 1048 -30.60 -19.35 -36.97
CA LYS A 1048 -30.52 -20.75 -36.56
C LYS A 1048 -29.31 -21.45 -37.19
N LYS A 1049 -29.05 -21.20 -38.48
CA LYS A 1049 -27.86 -21.72 -39.18
C LYS A 1049 -26.55 -21.15 -38.62
N GLU A 1050 -26.51 -19.85 -38.33
CA GLU A 1050 -25.34 -19.19 -37.74
C GLU A 1050 -25.06 -19.72 -36.32
N GLN A 1051 -26.09 -19.98 -35.51
CA GLN A 1051 -25.99 -20.62 -34.20
C GLN A 1051 -25.47 -22.06 -34.28
N GLU A 1052 -26.04 -22.89 -35.16
CA GLU A 1052 -25.59 -24.28 -35.40
C GLU A 1052 -24.13 -24.35 -35.89
N LEU A 1053 -23.64 -23.31 -36.57
CA LEU A 1053 -22.25 -23.20 -37.00
C LEU A 1053 -21.32 -22.80 -35.84
N ILE A 1054 -21.75 -21.90 -34.95
CA ILE A 1054 -21.01 -21.54 -33.73
C ILE A 1054 -20.80 -22.77 -32.85
N ASP A 1055 -21.84 -23.58 -32.63
CA ASP A 1055 -21.77 -24.77 -31.78
C ASP A 1055 -20.79 -25.81 -32.36
N ARG A 1056 -20.88 -26.09 -33.68
CA ARG A 1056 -19.95 -27.00 -34.38
C ARG A 1056 -18.49 -26.54 -34.32
N LEU A 1057 -18.24 -25.24 -34.44
CA LEU A 1057 -16.91 -24.65 -34.32
C LEU A 1057 -16.36 -24.79 -32.89
N LEU A 1058 -17.18 -24.55 -31.87
CA LEU A 1058 -16.79 -24.71 -30.48
C LEU A 1058 -16.45 -26.16 -30.15
N ASP A 1059 -17.24 -27.12 -30.62
CA ASP A 1059 -16.99 -28.55 -30.40
C ASP A 1059 -15.65 -28.97 -31.02
N HIS A 1060 -15.46 -28.70 -32.32
CA HIS A 1060 -14.26 -29.11 -33.07
C HIS A 1060 -12.95 -28.56 -32.46
N PHE A 1061 -12.94 -27.28 -32.09
CA PHE A 1061 -11.75 -26.63 -31.54
C PHE A 1061 -11.59 -26.85 -30.02
N SER A 1062 -12.58 -27.42 -29.33
CA SER A 1062 -12.47 -27.77 -27.92
C SER A 1062 -11.85 -29.15 -27.66
N GLU A 1063 -12.00 -30.11 -28.58
CA GLU A 1063 -11.57 -31.51 -28.47
C GLU A 1063 -10.14 -31.79 -28.95
N SER A 1064 -9.41 -30.77 -29.42
CA SER A 1064 -8.03 -30.91 -29.94
C SER A 1064 -6.94 -30.37 -28.98
N PRO A 1065 -6.68 -30.95 -27.79
CA PRO A 1065 -5.62 -30.46 -26.90
C PRO A 1065 -4.18 -30.76 -27.37
N ARG A 1066 -3.97 -31.52 -28.45
CA ARG A 1066 -2.65 -32.13 -28.75
C ARG A 1066 -2.00 -31.76 -30.09
N ALA A 1067 -2.54 -30.83 -30.87
CA ALA A 1067 -1.86 -30.37 -32.08
C ALA A 1067 -1.87 -28.84 -32.19
N CYS A 1068 -0.67 -28.28 -32.40
CA CYS A 1068 -0.30 -26.90 -32.73
C CYS A 1068 0.20 -25.99 -31.59
N PHE A 1069 1.53 -25.82 -31.56
CA PHE A 1069 2.21 -24.61 -31.07
C PHE A 1069 1.82 -23.43 -31.97
N GLY A 1070 0.64 -22.85 -31.76
CA GLY A 1070 0.20 -21.63 -32.43
C GLY A 1070 0.97 -20.38 -31.95
N PRO A 1071 0.98 -19.28 -32.73
CA PRO A 1071 1.60 -18.03 -32.33
C PRO A 1071 0.94 -17.44 -31.07
N LYS A 1072 1.74 -16.72 -30.27
CA LYS A 1072 1.26 -15.98 -29.10
C LYS A 1072 0.80 -14.60 -29.52
N LEU A 1073 -0.40 -14.22 -29.11
CA LEU A 1073 -0.96 -12.89 -29.32
C LEU A 1073 -1.01 -12.14 -27.98
N HIS A 1074 -0.42 -10.94 -27.94
CA HIS A 1074 -0.53 -10.05 -26.79
C HIS A 1074 -1.84 -9.27 -26.82
N LEU A 1075 -2.62 -9.41 -25.75
CA LEU A 1075 -3.86 -8.67 -25.56
C LEU A 1075 -3.61 -7.26 -25.06
N HIS A 1076 -4.57 -6.35 -25.33
CA HIS A 1076 -4.58 -5.02 -24.74
C HIS A 1076 -5.73 -4.90 -23.73
N GLY A 1077 -5.43 -4.39 -22.53
CA GLY A 1077 -6.35 -4.39 -21.40
C GLY A 1077 -5.95 -5.44 -20.35
N PRO A 1078 -6.82 -5.74 -19.37
CA PRO A 1078 -8.21 -5.29 -19.22
C PRO A 1078 -8.33 -3.78 -18.97
N SER A 1079 -9.45 -3.22 -19.43
CA SER A 1079 -9.81 -1.81 -19.26
C SER A 1079 -11.27 -1.70 -18.82
N SER A 1080 -11.60 -0.64 -18.09
CA SER A 1080 -12.96 -0.32 -17.66
C SER A 1080 -13.10 1.21 -17.66
N PRO A 1081 -14.26 1.77 -18.01
CA PRO A 1081 -14.55 3.20 -17.86
C PRO A 1081 -14.43 3.67 -16.41
N ASN A 1082 -14.60 2.76 -15.44
CA ASN A 1082 -14.37 3.01 -14.02
C ASN A 1082 -12.87 3.12 -13.66
N LYS A 1083 -11.97 3.24 -14.64
CA LYS A 1083 -10.57 3.58 -14.39
C LYS A 1083 -10.51 5.05 -13.97
N ILE A 1084 -10.40 5.26 -12.66
CA ILE A 1084 -10.43 6.59 -12.06
C ILE A 1084 -9.15 7.35 -12.40
N PHE A 1085 -9.31 8.54 -12.98
CA PHE A 1085 -8.25 9.54 -13.09
C PHE A 1085 -8.45 10.59 -12.01
N PHE A 1086 -7.36 10.96 -11.33
CA PHE A 1086 -7.34 11.99 -10.31
C PHE A 1086 -6.60 13.21 -10.85
N HIS A 1087 -7.22 14.38 -10.73
CA HIS A 1087 -6.61 15.66 -11.05
C HIS A 1087 -6.32 16.40 -9.74
N CYS A 1088 -5.09 16.90 -9.61
CA CYS A 1088 -4.69 17.70 -8.44
C CYS A 1088 -5.46 19.03 -8.46
N LEU A 1089 -6.07 19.40 -7.33
CA LEU A 1089 -6.59 20.76 -7.11
C LEU A 1089 -5.42 21.71 -6.79
N GLY A 1090 -4.49 21.85 -7.73
CA GLY A 1090 -3.53 22.96 -7.69
C GLY A 1090 -4.29 24.29 -7.86
N LYS A 1091 -3.77 25.38 -7.27
CA LYS A 1091 -4.32 26.75 -7.28
C LYS A 1091 -4.45 27.39 -8.68
N THR A 1092 -5.17 26.77 -9.60
CA THR A 1092 -5.35 27.22 -11.00
C THR A 1092 -6.81 27.37 -11.43
N THR A 1093 -7.72 27.70 -10.51
CA THR A 1093 -9.13 28.00 -10.83
C THR A 1093 -9.72 29.14 -9.97
N LEU A 1094 -8.97 30.24 -9.80
CA LEU A 1094 -9.51 31.54 -9.34
C LEU A 1094 -9.40 32.64 -10.41
N HIS A 1095 -9.34 32.24 -11.68
CA HIS A 1095 -9.65 33.11 -12.82
C HIS A 1095 -10.81 32.47 -13.60
N GLY A 1096 -12.00 32.66 -13.03
CA GLY A 1096 -13.27 32.62 -13.74
C GLY A 1096 -13.91 33.99 -13.61
#